data_AF-A0A9C8ADK2-F1
#
_entry.id   AF-A0A9C8ADK2-F1
#
_cell.length_a   1.000
_cell.length_b   1.000
_cell.length_c   1.000
_cell.angle_alpha   90.00
_cell.angle_beta   90.00
_cell.angle_gamma   90.00
#
_symmetry.space_group_name_H-M   'P 1'
#
loop_
_entity.id
_entity.type
_entity.pdbx_description
1 polymer ?
#
loop_
_entity_poly.entity_id
_entity_poly.type
_entity_poly.pdbx_seq_one_letter_code
_entity_poly.pdbx_strand_id
1 'polypeptide(L)'
;MSIDSILVFAPHPDDEVLGCGGYIAKRRAEGSKVSVIVVSDGARGLPNGTAPEVRQQECRTGLAHLGIDDVQFWGYPDTEVPLSGDILHEYRRIATEMRPTIILLPSPQESHPDHLRVTRGVLNALEEQWQGKLLFYETVHPATVINHVIDITNTFEKKRQAIESHQSQLSEFDLVTHVQALARLRGLHVKTASAEAFLLHEWDGTAQNFFETRPLISVIVRANDTDFLRHALTSLMRQTYEQFEVILVWFGDYSPSLKDFEVLDIRFIPGKPKRSFNLNLGLRYARGEYIAILDQDDVLSPNHFVTLLAEIHGQPKVDVVYSGCKVVACEKIEQRVKVNKVIEIKNHPWRPGRLLTGNFIPSHALLFRVSVFHTHQFDESLEIYEDWELLTRLSLSDFNFVHVDEITCEYRVFSEADIQSYKQAHEEKGYLEHRQKVVSKLLNNLDITHFELVASLVDDLEIQFYKLHIQHSELTRRHQAQMKAQKQKLAQFQGIEQLLAQACTDIGIEAAGRQGIAQLIGRALPQKTLFSIVLPVYNTEAALLSQTLLSVRNQAYTGWELCLVDDASDNEETQRLLQALPNDPVIAERLQYKRRDTQGGIVAASNDAIKMATAPYIAFLDHDDRLHNEALLAIALKLQQQDYTLLYTDSLMIDHSGQPMHAYNKADWSPETLLHLNHINHLTVVKRETLTQLGGLRHEFNGAQDWDLLLQLRELALSEEQVCHLRQPLYEWRATAGSVAYQGGEKRWAFEAAGLALKHHLIQRGLEEVSVTPNKKAAGFICQWRSPLEPIDIIIPTHNNVEGLKTCIEGLQQTDYPQFNILIIANRCSEPVNEFLKTLQSYPQIKILVNEEAFNWSSLNNQAVKAGNSPLLLFLNDDVEMRNAAWLRDMNQYLYLDGVGAVGATLYYPNGKLQHNGIETNRQWVARNIAEWGAKNPLRITRNVSAATGACLLTKRSVWEQVGEFDEKFAVAYNDVDFCLAVRRQGLRIVQATNVELIHHEHFTYGTIDNPEKKALLQKEANLMREKWGEFLTERYMPRYNVQVQKTRILRVGEKS
;
A
#
# COMPACT_ATOMS: atom_id res chain seq x y z
N MET A 1 45.70 51.16 18.71
CA MET A 1 44.98 49.87 18.65
C MET A 1 45.96 48.84 18.16
N SER A 2 46.08 47.70 18.85
CA SER A 2 46.84 46.55 18.32
C SER A 2 46.25 46.18 16.98
N ILE A 3 47.06 46.11 15.92
CA ILE A 3 46.60 45.61 14.61
C ILE A 3 46.34 44.11 14.80
N ASP A 4 45.13 43.65 14.50
CA ASP A 4 44.79 42.23 14.62
C ASP A 4 45.58 41.39 13.61
N SER A 5 46.03 40.22 14.05
CA SER A 5 46.62 39.19 13.18
C SER A 5 45.66 38.03 13.06
N ILE A 6 45.31 37.68 11.83
CA ILE A 6 44.26 36.72 11.50
C ILE A 6 44.89 35.51 10.82
N LEU A 7 44.62 34.33 11.35
CA LEU A 7 45.03 33.06 10.76
C LEU A 7 43.78 32.29 10.30
N VAL A 8 43.71 31.97 9.02
CA VAL A 8 42.61 31.19 8.44
C VAL A 8 43.11 29.79 8.14
N PHE A 9 42.40 28.77 8.63
CA PHE A 9 42.59 27.40 8.14
C PHE A 9 41.48 27.08 7.15
N ALA A 10 41.87 26.78 5.92
CA ALA A 10 41.03 26.30 4.85
C ALA A 10 41.31 24.81 4.67
N PRO A 11 40.34 23.92 4.93
CA PRO A 11 40.51 22.49 4.65
C PRO A 11 40.87 22.26 3.19
N HIS A 12 40.14 22.90 2.27
CA HIS A 12 40.36 22.85 0.83
C HIS A 12 40.74 24.22 0.25
N PRO A 13 41.36 24.28 -0.95
CA PRO A 13 41.87 25.51 -1.56
C PRO A 13 40.86 26.64 -1.85
N ASP A 14 39.56 26.42 -1.72
CA ASP A 14 38.47 27.38 -1.97
C ASP A 14 37.65 27.71 -0.72
N ASP A 15 37.84 27.00 0.40
CA ASP A 15 37.00 27.15 1.59
C ASP A 15 37.12 28.55 2.22
N GLU A 16 38.30 29.18 2.14
CA GLU A 16 38.53 30.51 2.72
C GLU A 16 37.73 31.59 1.98
N VAL A 17 37.65 31.49 0.65
CA VAL A 17 36.89 32.42 -0.19
C VAL A 17 35.39 32.10 -0.16
N LEU A 18 35.00 30.84 -0.01
CA LEU A 18 33.59 30.45 0.17
C LEU A 18 33.03 30.96 1.50
N GLY A 19 33.74 30.69 2.60
CA GLY A 19 33.25 31.03 3.92
C GLY A 19 33.48 32.48 4.31
N CYS A 20 34.75 32.86 4.46
CA CYS A 20 35.15 34.10 5.14
C CYS A 20 35.79 35.18 4.25
N GLY A 21 35.75 34.99 2.92
CA GLY A 21 36.44 35.83 1.94
C GLY A 21 36.12 37.33 2.04
N GLY A 22 34.85 37.68 2.29
CA GLY A 22 34.42 39.06 2.43
C GLY A 22 34.95 39.72 3.70
N TYR A 23 34.94 38.97 4.82
CA TYR A 23 35.48 39.40 6.10
C TYR A 23 36.99 39.60 6.04
N ILE A 24 37.76 38.64 5.52
CA ILE A 24 39.21 38.76 5.48
C ILE A 24 39.68 39.89 4.54
N ALA A 25 38.97 40.13 3.42
CA ALA A 25 39.22 41.28 2.56
C ALA A 25 38.95 42.62 3.26
N LYS A 26 37.89 42.67 4.09
CA LYS A 26 37.56 43.85 4.90
C LYS A 26 38.65 44.14 5.93
N ARG A 27 39.08 43.11 6.67
CA ARG A 27 40.14 43.22 7.68
C ARG A 27 41.49 43.59 7.08
N ARG A 28 41.80 43.08 5.89
CA ARG A 28 42.99 43.46 5.13
C ARG A 28 42.98 44.93 4.73
N ALA A 29 41.84 45.44 4.24
CA ALA A 29 41.68 46.86 3.92
C ALA A 29 41.80 47.77 5.16
N GLU A 30 41.43 47.27 6.34
CA GLU A 30 41.59 47.93 7.64
C GLU A 30 43.02 47.83 8.22
N GLY A 31 43.95 47.18 7.52
CA GLY A 31 45.36 47.08 7.90
C GLY A 31 45.75 45.83 8.71
N SER A 32 44.83 44.87 8.90
CA SER A 32 45.14 43.60 9.57
C SER A 32 46.13 42.75 8.77
N LYS A 33 46.96 41.97 9.45
CA LYS A 33 47.74 40.89 8.81
C LYS A 33 46.84 39.66 8.69
N VAL A 34 46.73 39.08 7.49
CA VAL A 34 45.92 37.89 7.24
C VAL A 34 46.82 36.84 6.59
N SER A 35 46.79 35.63 7.14
CA SER A 35 47.55 34.50 6.63
C SER A 35 46.63 33.29 6.49
N VAL A 36 46.73 32.58 5.37
CA VAL A 36 45.85 31.46 5.01
C VAL A 36 46.65 30.17 4.95
N ILE A 37 46.15 29.13 5.60
CA ILE A 37 46.73 27.78 5.57
C ILE A 37 45.73 26.86 4.90
N VAL A 38 46.10 26.34 3.73
CA VAL A 38 45.35 25.32 3.01
C VAL A 38 45.88 23.95 3.39
N VAL A 39 45.05 23.11 4.01
CA VAL A 39 45.50 21.89 4.67
C VAL A 39 45.58 20.71 3.70
N SER A 40 44.51 20.40 2.96
CA SER A 40 44.48 19.29 2.01
C SER A 40 44.64 19.74 0.55
N ASP A 41 44.97 18.79 -0.33
CA ASP A 41 45.15 19.05 -1.76
C ASP A 41 43.83 19.21 -2.54
N GLY A 42 42.70 18.82 -1.94
CA GLY A 42 41.38 18.85 -2.59
C GLY A 42 41.28 17.99 -3.85
N ALA A 43 42.13 16.97 -4.03
CA ALA A 43 42.20 16.28 -5.31
C ALA A 43 40.91 15.52 -5.70
N ARG A 44 40.04 15.14 -4.74
CA ARG A 44 38.80 14.39 -5.03
C ARG A 44 37.65 15.29 -5.47
N GLY A 45 37.79 16.61 -5.31
CA GLY A 45 36.88 17.61 -5.88
C GLY A 45 37.17 17.96 -7.35
N LEU A 46 38.10 17.28 -8.02
CA LEU A 46 38.46 17.52 -9.41
C LEU A 46 37.82 16.50 -10.38
N PRO A 47 37.47 16.91 -11.60
CA PRO A 47 37.20 15.97 -12.69
C PRO A 47 38.40 15.04 -12.95
N ASN A 48 38.12 13.79 -13.33
CA ASN A 48 39.15 12.78 -13.59
C ASN A 48 40.25 13.29 -14.55
N GLY A 49 41.50 13.34 -14.09
CA GLY A 49 42.68 13.70 -14.88
C GLY A 49 43.19 15.13 -14.72
N THR A 50 42.54 15.97 -13.90
CA THR A 50 43.04 17.32 -13.56
C THR A 50 44.08 17.26 -12.44
N ALA A 51 45.16 18.04 -12.59
CA ALA A 51 46.28 18.04 -11.65
C ALA A 51 45.96 18.92 -10.40
N PRO A 52 46.25 18.46 -9.15
CA PRO A 52 45.94 19.21 -7.92
C PRO A 52 46.55 20.61 -7.85
N GLU A 53 47.65 20.87 -8.56
CA GLU A 53 48.33 22.17 -8.64
C GLU A 53 47.42 23.27 -9.22
N VAL A 54 46.43 22.89 -10.03
CA VAL A 54 45.41 23.82 -10.56
C VAL A 54 44.66 24.50 -9.42
N ARG A 55 44.18 23.73 -8.43
CA ARG A 55 43.43 24.29 -7.29
C ARG A 55 44.28 25.25 -6.47
N GLN A 56 45.58 24.96 -6.31
CA GLN A 56 46.47 25.88 -5.58
C GLN A 56 46.71 27.19 -6.36
N GLN A 57 46.77 27.13 -7.70
CA GLN A 57 46.93 28.33 -8.52
C GLN A 57 45.65 29.19 -8.50
N GLU A 58 44.48 28.55 -8.55
CA GLU A 58 43.18 29.18 -8.41
C GLU A 58 43.05 29.88 -7.05
N CYS A 59 43.39 29.20 -5.95
CA CYS A 59 43.44 29.76 -4.59
C CYS A 59 44.32 31.02 -4.50
N ARG A 60 45.57 30.96 -5.01
CA ARG A 60 46.46 32.14 -5.03
C ARG A 60 45.87 33.31 -5.81
N THR A 61 45.21 33.02 -6.93
CA THR A 61 44.56 34.04 -7.76
C THR A 61 43.37 34.64 -7.02
N GLY A 62 42.53 33.81 -6.39
CA GLY A 62 41.40 34.24 -5.59
C GLY A 62 41.82 35.12 -4.41
N LEU A 63 42.81 34.69 -3.63
CA LEU A 63 43.36 35.45 -2.51
C LEU A 63 43.97 36.80 -2.93
N ALA A 64 44.58 36.88 -4.12
CA ALA A 64 45.09 38.13 -4.66
C ALA A 64 43.97 39.17 -4.88
N HIS A 65 42.76 38.76 -5.30
CA HIS A 65 41.58 39.64 -5.39
C HIS A 65 41.18 40.22 -4.02
N LEU A 66 41.43 39.48 -2.94
CA LEU A 66 41.18 39.91 -1.56
C LEU A 66 42.32 40.76 -0.96
N GLY A 67 43.45 40.87 -1.66
CA GLY A 67 44.66 41.58 -1.20
C GLY A 67 45.52 40.77 -0.22
N ILE A 68 45.45 39.44 -0.31
CA ILE A 68 46.16 38.49 0.55
C ILE A 68 47.19 37.74 -0.28
N ASP A 69 48.44 37.78 0.15
CA ASP A 69 49.60 37.15 -0.49
C ASP A 69 50.29 36.10 0.40
N ASP A 70 49.96 36.07 1.69
CA ASP A 70 50.52 35.16 2.69
C ASP A 70 49.67 33.88 2.79
N VAL A 71 49.99 32.88 1.95
CA VAL A 71 49.32 31.58 1.89
C VAL A 71 50.33 30.42 1.93
N GLN A 72 50.03 29.37 2.71
CA GLN A 72 50.80 28.13 2.76
C GLN A 72 49.91 26.93 2.39
N PHE A 73 50.47 25.96 1.66
CA PHE A 73 49.80 24.72 1.28
C PHE A 73 50.53 23.55 1.92
N TRP A 74 49.84 22.74 2.72
CA TRP A 74 50.44 21.60 3.44
C TRP A 74 50.31 20.26 2.69
N GLY A 75 49.35 20.16 1.77
CA GLY A 75 49.28 19.06 0.79
C GLY A 75 48.91 17.70 1.37
N TYR A 76 48.16 17.66 2.48
CA TYR A 76 47.59 16.40 2.97
C TYR A 76 46.57 15.84 1.96
N PRO A 77 46.45 14.52 1.80
CA PRO A 77 45.50 13.96 0.83
C PRO A 77 44.05 14.27 1.22
N ASP A 78 43.25 14.70 0.25
CA ASP A 78 41.82 15.00 0.42
C ASP A 78 41.04 13.82 1.03
N THR A 79 40.18 14.13 2.01
CA THR A 79 39.42 13.22 2.90
C THR A 79 40.24 12.38 3.88
N GLU A 80 41.56 12.55 3.89
CA GLU A 80 42.51 11.77 4.69
C GLU A 80 43.39 12.65 5.60
N VAL A 81 42.96 13.88 5.92
CA VAL A 81 43.66 14.75 6.88
C VAL A 81 43.81 14.02 8.23
N PRO A 82 45.03 13.85 8.78
CA PRO A 82 45.22 13.17 10.06
C PRO A 82 44.73 13.99 11.26
N LEU A 83 44.25 13.32 12.31
CA LEU A 83 43.90 13.95 13.61
C LEU A 83 45.03 13.87 14.65
N SER A 84 46.12 13.20 14.32
CA SER A 84 47.23 12.92 15.23
C SER A 84 48.55 12.86 14.46
N GLY A 85 49.68 12.99 15.16
CA GLY A 85 51.02 12.92 14.57
C GLY A 85 51.58 14.29 14.19
N ASP A 86 52.30 14.36 13.08
CA ASP A 86 53.10 15.54 12.69
C ASP A 86 52.26 16.80 12.46
N ILE A 87 51.02 16.67 11.95
CA ILE A 87 50.12 17.79 11.69
C ILE A 87 49.77 18.60 12.94
N LEU A 88 49.70 17.97 14.13
CA LEU A 88 49.47 18.68 15.39
C LEU A 88 50.65 19.60 15.73
N HIS A 89 51.87 19.20 15.37
CA HIS A 89 53.05 20.05 15.53
C HIS A 89 53.02 21.21 14.54
N GLU A 90 52.53 21.00 13.32
CA GLU A 90 52.37 22.07 12.32
C GLU A 90 51.37 23.13 12.77
N TYR A 91 50.22 22.73 13.33
CA TYR A 91 49.25 23.66 13.91
C TYR A 91 49.84 24.51 15.03
N ARG A 92 50.58 23.90 15.97
CA ARG A 92 51.26 24.65 17.06
C ARG A 92 52.33 25.58 16.51
N ARG A 93 53.13 25.10 15.56
CA ARG A 93 54.21 25.86 14.94
C ARG A 93 53.66 27.12 14.28
N ILE A 94 52.65 26.99 13.41
CA ILE A 94 52.12 28.13 12.68
C ILE A 94 51.41 29.14 13.60
N ALA A 95 50.66 28.68 14.61
CA ALA A 95 50.05 29.57 15.59
C ALA A 95 51.11 30.35 16.39
N THR A 96 52.23 29.70 16.73
CA THR A 96 53.36 30.34 17.45
C THR A 96 54.10 31.37 16.58
N GLU A 97 54.34 31.04 15.30
CA GLU A 97 55.00 31.92 14.34
C GLU A 97 54.17 33.16 14.02
N MET A 98 52.87 32.97 13.81
CA MET A 98 51.97 34.03 13.34
C MET A 98 51.34 34.85 14.46
N ARG A 99 51.33 34.32 15.69
CA ARG A 99 50.75 34.93 16.90
C ARG A 99 49.37 35.56 16.62
N PRO A 100 48.40 34.81 16.05
CA PRO A 100 47.11 35.36 15.69
C PRO A 100 46.35 35.83 16.94
N THR A 101 45.62 36.93 16.81
CA THR A 101 44.58 37.33 17.78
C THR A 101 43.22 36.72 17.41
N ILE A 102 43.06 36.31 16.15
CA ILE A 102 41.85 35.69 15.60
C ILE A 102 42.24 34.47 14.76
N ILE A 103 41.58 33.33 15.00
CA ILE A 103 41.68 32.12 14.18
C ILE A 103 40.32 31.82 13.54
N LEU A 104 40.31 31.56 12.24
CA LEU A 104 39.13 31.17 11.47
C LEU A 104 39.20 29.68 11.13
N LEU A 105 38.12 28.96 11.44
CA LEU A 105 37.96 27.52 11.23
C LEU A 105 36.61 27.24 10.56
N PRO A 106 36.45 26.14 9.80
CA PRO A 106 35.12 25.66 9.41
C PRO A 106 34.24 25.38 10.63
N SER A 107 32.92 25.44 10.45
CA SER A 107 31.97 25.12 11.52
C SER A 107 32.11 23.69 12.04
N PRO A 108 32.11 23.45 13.37
CA PRO A 108 32.00 22.10 13.95
C PRO A 108 30.70 21.36 13.57
N GLN A 109 29.75 22.08 12.97
CA GLN A 109 28.48 21.55 12.45
C GLN A 109 28.57 21.06 11.00
N GLU A 110 29.71 21.26 10.33
CA GLU A 110 29.91 20.77 8.96
C GLU A 110 29.87 19.23 8.90
N SER A 111 29.54 18.72 7.72
CA SER A 111 29.45 17.28 7.44
C SER A 111 30.71 16.73 6.77
N HIS A 112 31.54 17.59 6.16
CA HIS A 112 32.71 17.16 5.42
C HIS A 112 33.84 16.68 6.37
N PRO A 113 34.44 15.49 6.15
CA PRO A 113 35.44 14.93 7.05
C PRO A 113 36.66 15.83 7.24
N ASP A 114 37.22 16.41 6.17
CA ASP A 114 38.39 17.30 6.31
C ASP A 114 38.06 18.58 7.10
N HIS A 115 36.85 19.11 6.97
CA HIS A 115 36.43 20.31 7.70
C HIS A 115 36.41 20.05 9.21
N LEU A 116 35.82 18.91 9.59
CA LEU A 116 35.77 18.46 10.97
C LEU A 116 37.16 18.15 11.52
N ARG A 117 38.01 17.46 10.73
CA ARG A 117 39.33 17.05 11.16
C ARG A 117 40.30 18.23 11.31
N VAL A 118 40.27 19.20 10.40
CA VAL A 118 41.06 20.43 10.55
C VAL A 118 40.61 21.21 11.78
N THR A 119 39.31 21.40 11.95
CA THR A 119 38.75 22.13 13.10
C THR A 119 39.15 21.46 14.41
N ARG A 120 38.96 20.15 14.53
CA ARG A 120 39.33 19.37 15.72
C ARG A 120 40.84 19.33 15.93
N GLY A 121 41.63 19.14 14.87
CA GLY A 121 43.09 19.12 14.93
C GLY A 121 43.68 20.42 15.44
N VAL A 122 43.18 21.58 14.96
CA VAL A 122 43.60 22.90 15.45
C VAL A 122 43.20 23.10 16.91
N LEU A 123 41.96 22.79 17.29
CA LEU A 123 41.50 22.92 18.67
C LEU A 123 42.33 22.06 19.64
N ASN A 124 42.55 20.77 19.30
CA ASN A 124 43.36 19.85 20.10
C ASN A 124 44.84 20.29 20.18
N ALA A 125 45.38 20.82 19.08
CA ALA A 125 46.78 21.24 19.04
C ALA A 125 47.02 22.49 19.89
N LEU A 126 46.05 23.40 19.94
CA LEU A 126 46.16 24.71 20.57
C LEU A 126 45.57 24.78 21.98
N GLU A 127 44.93 23.70 22.45
CA GLU A 127 44.46 23.55 23.83
C GLU A 127 45.59 23.84 24.82
N GLU A 128 45.32 24.72 25.79
CA GLU A 128 46.27 25.27 26.77
C GLU A 128 47.48 26.05 26.18
N GLN A 129 47.60 26.14 24.85
CA GLN A 129 48.74 26.77 24.15
C GLN A 129 48.39 28.13 23.55
N TRP A 130 47.12 28.42 23.27
CA TRP A 130 46.68 29.68 22.66
C TRP A 130 45.35 30.16 23.26
N GLN A 131 45.19 31.48 23.32
CA GLN A 131 43.96 32.15 23.74
C GLN A 131 43.67 33.31 22.77
N GLY A 132 42.39 33.53 22.46
CA GLY A 132 41.97 34.54 21.49
C GLY A 132 40.59 34.28 20.92
N LYS A 133 40.29 34.85 19.74
CA LYS A 133 38.96 34.72 19.11
C LYS A 133 38.93 33.60 18.09
N LEU A 134 38.06 32.62 18.30
CA LEU A 134 37.70 31.63 17.29
C LEU A 134 36.47 32.12 16.54
N LEU A 135 36.57 32.22 15.21
CA LEU A 135 35.41 32.46 14.35
C LEU A 135 35.20 31.23 13.47
N PHE A 136 34.16 30.47 13.74
CA PHE A 136 33.79 29.35 12.91
C PHE A 136 32.94 29.83 11.72
N TYR A 137 33.41 29.63 10.49
CA TYR A 137 32.74 30.05 9.26
C TYR A 137 31.92 28.92 8.63
N GLU A 138 30.86 29.30 7.91
CA GLU A 138 30.03 28.39 7.09
C GLU A 138 30.63 28.25 5.69
N THR A 139 30.50 27.06 5.07
CA THR A 139 30.94 26.85 3.67
C THR A 139 29.74 26.68 2.75
N VAL A 140 29.52 25.49 2.19
CA VAL A 140 28.36 25.16 1.33
C VAL A 140 27.10 24.82 2.14
N HIS A 141 27.24 24.54 3.43
CA HIS A 141 26.12 24.28 4.34
C HIS A 141 25.88 25.47 5.27
N PRO A 142 24.69 26.09 5.25
CA PRO A 142 24.39 27.20 6.14
C PRO A 142 24.49 26.77 7.61
N ALA A 143 25.30 27.47 8.41
CA ALA A 143 25.44 27.16 9.83
C ALA A 143 24.13 27.41 10.58
N THR A 144 23.72 26.45 11.41
CA THR A 144 22.47 26.53 12.19
C THR A 144 22.64 27.32 13.48
N VAL A 145 23.84 27.32 14.05
CA VAL A 145 24.19 28.11 15.24
C VAL A 145 25.18 29.20 14.84
N ILE A 146 24.70 30.44 14.87
CA ILE A 146 25.49 31.65 14.60
C ILE A 146 25.24 32.66 15.72
N ASN A 147 26.27 33.42 16.10
CA ASN A 147 26.13 34.50 17.09
C ASN A 147 26.85 35.79 16.66
N HIS A 148 27.48 35.80 15.48
CA HIS A 148 28.20 36.94 14.94
C HIS A 148 27.94 37.06 13.44
N VAL A 149 27.48 38.22 12.98
CA VAL A 149 27.19 38.47 11.56
C VAL A 149 27.84 39.78 11.15
N ILE A 150 28.60 39.75 10.06
CA ILE A 150 29.46 40.85 9.62
C ILE A 150 29.02 41.36 8.27
N ASP A 151 28.73 42.66 8.18
CA ASP A 151 28.47 43.32 6.91
C ASP A 151 29.73 43.33 6.02
N ILE A 152 29.59 42.72 4.85
CA ILE A 152 30.61 42.62 3.80
C ILE A 152 30.15 43.30 2.51
N THR A 153 29.12 44.14 2.54
CA THR A 153 28.56 44.80 1.33
C THR A 153 29.65 45.46 0.47
N ASN A 154 30.62 46.14 1.09
CA ASN A 154 31.68 46.84 0.38
C ASN A 154 32.84 45.94 -0.10
N THR A 155 32.90 44.69 0.37
CA THR A 155 33.92 43.71 -0.01
C THR A 155 33.37 42.50 -0.75
N PHE A 156 32.04 42.41 -0.88
CA PHE A 156 31.36 41.29 -1.52
C PHE A 156 31.77 41.12 -2.99
N GLU A 157 31.96 42.22 -3.72
CA GLU A 157 32.41 42.14 -5.12
C GLU A 157 33.81 41.55 -5.24
N LYS A 158 34.71 41.82 -4.30
CA LYS A 158 36.03 41.18 -4.25
C LYS A 158 35.92 39.69 -3.93
N LYS A 159 35.03 39.32 -2.99
CA LYS A 159 34.72 37.90 -2.70
C LYS A 159 34.19 37.17 -3.93
N ARG A 160 33.27 37.79 -4.67
CA ARG A 160 32.69 37.26 -5.90
C ARG A 160 33.78 36.98 -6.95
N GLN A 161 34.66 37.95 -7.19
CA GLN A 161 35.80 37.81 -8.11
C GLN A 161 36.79 36.73 -7.65
N ALA A 162 37.02 36.61 -6.34
CA ALA A 162 37.87 35.57 -5.79
C ALA A 162 37.30 34.17 -6.05
N ILE A 163 36.00 33.96 -5.84
CA ILE A 163 35.31 32.69 -6.15
C ILE A 163 35.34 32.39 -7.65
N GLU A 164 35.19 33.40 -8.50
CA GLU A 164 35.32 33.25 -9.96
C GLU A 164 36.70 32.75 -10.40
N SER A 165 37.72 32.81 -9.52
CA SER A 165 39.04 32.25 -9.82
C SER A 165 39.10 30.72 -9.71
N HIS A 166 38.11 30.07 -9.09
CA HIS A 166 38.05 28.61 -8.87
C HIS A 166 37.29 27.88 -9.98
N GLN A 167 37.79 28.00 -11.21
CA GLN A 167 37.14 27.45 -12.42
C GLN A 167 36.96 25.93 -12.35
N SER A 168 37.92 25.23 -11.74
CA SER A 168 37.86 23.78 -11.56
C SER A 168 36.70 23.31 -10.67
N GLN A 169 36.24 24.15 -9.75
CA GLN A 169 35.11 23.83 -8.86
C GLN A 169 33.79 24.34 -9.44
N LEU A 170 33.81 25.46 -10.16
CA LEU A 170 32.64 26.02 -10.85
C LEU A 170 32.07 25.09 -11.94
N SER A 171 32.87 24.17 -12.48
CA SER A 171 32.37 23.15 -13.42
C SER A 171 31.50 22.09 -12.76
N GLU A 172 31.66 21.86 -11.45
CA GLU A 172 30.92 20.85 -10.69
C GLU A 172 29.73 21.45 -9.93
N PHE A 173 29.88 22.68 -9.42
CA PHE A 173 28.86 23.35 -8.62
C PHE A 173 28.87 24.87 -8.81
N ASP A 174 27.70 25.50 -8.91
CA ASP A 174 27.56 26.95 -9.09
C ASP A 174 27.82 27.70 -7.76
N LEU A 175 29.10 27.78 -7.39
CA LEU A 175 29.58 28.42 -6.17
C LEU A 175 29.28 29.93 -6.13
N VAL A 176 29.26 30.60 -7.30
CA VAL A 176 28.97 32.05 -7.37
C VAL A 176 27.54 32.32 -6.92
N THR A 177 26.56 31.61 -7.49
CA THR A 177 25.16 31.76 -7.09
C THR A 177 24.95 31.35 -5.64
N HIS A 178 25.61 30.28 -5.19
CA HIS A 178 25.53 29.82 -3.80
C HIS A 178 25.98 30.91 -2.81
N VAL A 179 27.17 31.47 -2.99
CA VAL A 179 27.70 32.50 -2.09
C VAL A 179 26.88 33.79 -2.17
N GLN A 180 26.35 34.15 -3.33
CA GLN A 180 25.41 35.27 -3.46
C GLN A 180 24.14 35.06 -2.62
N ALA A 181 23.53 33.87 -2.71
CA ALA A 181 22.33 33.53 -1.95
C ALA A 181 22.60 33.55 -0.45
N LEU A 182 23.70 32.93 0.00
CA LEU A 182 24.05 32.88 1.41
C LEU A 182 24.39 34.27 1.96
N ALA A 183 25.17 35.06 1.23
CA ALA A 183 25.51 36.43 1.65
C ALA A 183 24.28 37.33 1.72
N ARG A 184 23.32 37.16 0.80
CA ARG A 184 22.05 37.88 0.83
C ARG A 184 21.19 37.46 2.01
N LEU A 185 21.09 36.16 2.29
CA LEU A 185 20.39 35.62 3.45
C LEU A 185 20.94 36.21 4.75
N ARG A 186 22.26 36.21 4.93
CA ARG A 186 22.90 36.80 6.12
C ARG A 186 22.76 38.32 6.14
N GLY A 187 22.83 39.01 5.00
CA GLY A 187 22.58 40.45 4.88
C GLY A 187 21.22 40.88 5.43
N LEU A 188 20.17 40.06 5.21
CA LEU A 188 18.84 40.31 5.77
C LEU A 188 18.83 40.30 7.32
N HIS A 189 19.68 39.50 7.97
CA HIS A 189 19.75 39.43 9.44
C HIS A 189 20.27 40.73 10.07
N VAL A 190 21.16 41.45 9.37
CA VAL A 190 21.78 42.69 9.84
C VAL A 190 21.34 43.93 9.05
N LYS A 191 20.33 43.79 8.18
CA LYS A 191 19.77 44.85 7.32
C LYS A 191 20.79 45.50 6.37
N THR A 192 21.69 44.71 5.79
CA THR A 192 22.65 45.15 4.77
C THR A 192 22.45 44.39 3.45
N ALA A 193 23.19 44.76 2.40
CA ALA A 193 23.03 44.11 1.09
C ALA A 193 23.56 42.67 1.12
N SER A 194 24.75 42.50 1.71
CA SER A 194 25.48 41.23 1.84
C SER A 194 26.19 41.15 3.19
N ALA A 195 26.14 40.00 3.86
CA ALA A 195 26.87 39.74 5.11
C ALA A 195 27.43 38.31 5.16
N GLU A 196 28.38 38.04 6.04
CA GLU A 196 28.87 36.70 6.39
C GLU A 196 28.52 36.40 7.86
N ALA A 197 28.23 35.14 8.19
CA ALA A 197 27.94 34.74 9.55
C ALA A 197 29.01 33.79 10.10
N PHE A 198 29.21 33.89 11.41
CA PHE A 198 30.17 33.13 12.17
C PHE A 198 29.57 32.69 13.51
N LEU A 199 30.08 31.57 14.03
CA LEU A 199 30.04 31.30 15.47
C LEU A 199 31.35 31.85 16.07
N LEU A 200 31.24 32.99 16.75
CA LEU A 200 32.31 33.62 17.50
C LEU A 200 32.40 33.01 18.90
N HIS A 201 33.60 32.60 19.29
CA HIS A 201 33.91 32.17 20.63
C HIS A 201 35.19 32.87 21.12
N GLU A 202 35.11 33.51 22.28
CA GLU A 202 36.29 34.04 22.99
C GLU A 202 36.90 32.89 23.77
N TRP A 203 37.96 32.28 23.24
CA TRP A 203 38.55 31.07 23.77
C TRP A 203 39.68 31.40 24.75
N ASP A 204 39.57 30.90 25.97
CA ASP A 204 40.55 31.05 27.04
C ASP A 204 41.64 29.96 27.02
N GLY A 205 41.62 29.09 26.00
CA GLY A 205 42.54 27.97 25.83
C GLY A 205 42.12 26.71 26.58
N THR A 206 40.97 26.68 27.25
CA THR A 206 40.50 25.48 27.95
C THR A 206 39.95 24.42 27.00
N ALA A 207 40.06 23.15 27.40
CA ALA A 207 39.44 22.03 26.71
C ALA A 207 37.92 22.21 26.65
N GLN A 208 37.38 22.42 25.45
CA GLN A 208 35.94 22.53 25.23
C GLN A 208 35.52 21.66 24.06
N ASN A 209 34.47 20.86 24.25
CA ASN A 209 33.96 20.01 23.20
C ASN A 209 32.92 20.78 22.35
N PHE A 210 33.41 21.40 21.27
CA PHE A 210 32.58 22.12 20.30
C PHE A 210 31.68 21.19 19.45
N PHE A 211 31.66 19.88 19.71
CA PHE A 211 30.91 18.86 18.97
C PHE A 211 29.76 18.20 19.79
N GLU A 212 29.48 18.67 21.01
CA GLU A 212 28.62 18.02 22.05
C GLU A 212 27.16 17.70 21.70
N THR A 213 26.64 18.09 20.54
CA THR A 213 25.23 17.83 20.18
C THR A 213 25.01 16.56 19.36
N ARG A 214 26.03 15.71 19.18
CA ARG A 214 25.91 14.47 18.39
C ARG A 214 25.63 13.29 19.34
N PRO A 215 24.82 12.28 18.95
CA PRO A 215 24.55 11.13 19.82
C PRO A 215 25.77 10.21 20.06
N LEU A 216 25.78 9.43 21.14
CA LEU A 216 26.83 8.42 21.34
C LEU A 216 26.40 7.03 20.82
N ILE A 217 27.26 6.37 20.03
CA ILE A 217 27.11 4.95 19.67
C ILE A 217 28.01 4.08 20.56
N SER A 218 27.49 3.02 21.16
CA SER A 218 28.30 1.95 21.73
C SER A 218 28.44 0.81 20.73
N VAL A 219 29.68 0.55 20.28
CA VAL A 219 30.00 -0.54 19.36
C VAL A 219 30.48 -1.75 20.16
N ILE A 220 29.68 -2.81 20.19
CA ILE A 220 30.04 -4.06 20.88
C ILE A 220 30.85 -4.92 19.94
N VAL A 221 32.12 -5.15 20.28
CA VAL A 221 33.04 -6.02 19.54
C VAL A 221 33.32 -7.27 20.36
N ARG A 222 32.94 -8.43 19.84
CA ARG A 222 33.27 -9.72 20.46
C ARG A 222 34.47 -10.33 19.77
N ALA A 223 35.54 -10.60 20.50
CA ALA A 223 36.77 -11.10 19.89
C ALA A 223 37.53 -12.10 20.76
N ASN A 224 38.23 -13.01 20.07
CA ASN A 224 39.20 -13.95 20.63
C ASN A 224 40.44 -14.13 19.74
N ASP A 225 40.44 -13.55 18.54
CA ASP A 225 41.54 -13.62 17.57
C ASP A 225 42.10 -12.22 17.33
N THR A 226 43.40 -12.04 17.58
CA THR A 226 44.08 -10.74 17.47
C THR A 226 44.21 -10.24 16.04
N ASP A 227 44.32 -11.15 15.07
CA ASP A 227 44.50 -10.80 13.66
C ASP A 227 43.18 -10.33 13.06
N PHE A 228 42.08 -11.04 13.35
CA PHE A 228 40.77 -10.59 12.92
C PHE A 228 40.39 -9.29 13.61
N LEU A 229 40.57 -9.18 14.93
CA LEU A 229 40.28 -7.95 15.68
C LEU A 229 40.92 -6.69 15.07
N ARG A 230 42.15 -6.80 14.53
CA ARG A 230 42.84 -5.69 13.85
C ARG A 230 42.00 -5.15 12.68
N HIS A 231 41.31 -5.99 11.92
CA HIS A 231 40.46 -5.56 10.81
C HIS A 231 39.21 -4.81 11.28
N ALA A 232 38.50 -5.35 12.27
CA ALA A 232 37.33 -4.70 12.85
C ALA A 232 37.70 -3.31 13.41
N LEU A 233 38.73 -3.21 14.25
CA LEU A 233 39.17 -1.94 14.85
C LEU A 233 39.69 -0.94 13.80
N THR A 234 40.40 -1.41 12.76
CA THR A 234 40.83 -0.54 11.64
C THR A 234 39.63 0.06 10.89
N SER A 235 38.54 -0.71 10.73
CA SER A 235 37.32 -0.19 10.08
C SER A 235 36.59 0.84 10.94
N LEU A 236 36.68 0.73 12.27
CA LEU A 236 36.17 1.72 13.21
C LEU A 236 36.99 3.01 13.21
N MET A 237 38.33 2.93 13.17
CA MET A 237 39.20 4.11 13.03
C MET A 237 38.92 4.95 11.77
N ARG A 238 38.36 4.31 10.74
CA ARG A 238 38.05 4.96 9.45
C ARG A 238 36.65 5.57 9.40
N GLN A 239 35.85 5.46 10.46
CA GLN A 239 34.51 6.03 10.47
C GLN A 239 34.57 7.56 10.35
N THR A 240 33.69 8.13 9.54
CA THR A 240 33.51 9.57 9.39
C THR A 240 32.63 10.16 10.50
N TYR A 241 31.90 9.31 11.22
CA TYR A 241 31.23 9.65 12.46
C TYR A 241 32.11 9.30 13.66
N GLU A 242 32.45 10.29 14.48
CA GLU A 242 33.52 10.15 15.47
C GLU A 242 33.00 9.97 16.92
N GLN A 243 31.69 10.10 17.18
CA GLN A 243 31.14 9.99 18.53
C GLN A 243 30.65 8.57 18.84
N PHE A 244 31.62 7.67 19.03
CA PHE A 244 31.34 6.29 19.44
C PHE A 244 32.38 5.77 20.43
N GLU A 245 31.97 4.84 21.27
CA GLU A 245 32.85 4.04 22.12
C GLU A 245 32.90 2.59 21.62
N VAL A 246 33.98 1.88 21.91
CA VAL A 246 34.16 0.47 21.56
C VAL A 246 34.18 -0.37 22.83
N ILE A 247 33.25 -1.31 22.95
CA ILE A 247 33.19 -2.25 24.06
C ILE A 247 33.74 -3.57 23.57
N LEU A 248 35.03 -3.79 23.82
CA LEU A 248 35.73 -5.00 23.41
C LEU A 248 35.52 -6.09 24.45
N VAL A 249 34.60 -7.02 24.16
CA VAL A 249 34.36 -8.22 24.96
C VAL A 249 35.31 -9.31 24.50
N TRP A 250 36.41 -9.48 25.24
CA TRP A 250 37.51 -10.36 24.89
C TRP A 250 37.43 -11.70 25.60
N PHE A 251 37.50 -12.81 24.85
CA PHE A 251 37.46 -14.17 25.38
C PHE A 251 38.57 -15.08 24.82
N GLY A 252 39.64 -14.48 24.29
CA GLY A 252 40.85 -15.20 23.86
C GLY A 252 41.83 -15.44 25.00
N ASP A 253 42.76 -16.38 24.80
CA ASP A 253 43.70 -16.86 25.83
C ASP A 253 44.69 -15.77 26.32
N TYR A 254 44.98 -14.77 25.49
CA TYR A 254 45.93 -13.69 25.79
C TYR A 254 45.33 -12.33 25.45
N SER A 255 45.59 -11.29 26.27
CA SER A 255 45.11 -9.94 26.00
C SER A 255 45.72 -9.36 24.71
N PRO A 256 44.92 -8.72 23.83
CA PRO A 256 45.41 -8.09 22.61
C PRO A 256 46.20 -6.82 22.93
N SER A 257 47.19 -6.50 22.09
CA SER A 257 47.82 -5.17 22.12
C SER A 257 46.93 -4.15 21.42
N LEU A 258 46.59 -3.06 22.11
CA LEU A 258 45.70 -2.00 21.61
C LEU A 258 46.44 -0.69 21.26
N LYS A 259 47.78 -0.68 21.31
CA LYS A 259 48.60 0.53 21.07
C LYS A 259 48.34 1.20 19.71
N ASP A 260 48.09 0.40 18.68
CA ASP A 260 47.81 0.90 17.32
C ASP A 260 46.42 1.57 17.21
N PHE A 261 45.59 1.49 18.26
CA PHE A 261 44.19 1.90 18.28
C PHE A 261 43.87 2.91 19.40
N GLU A 262 44.88 3.58 19.96
CA GLU A 262 44.71 4.55 21.07
C GLU A 262 43.78 5.72 20.74
N VAL A 263 43.50 5.98 19.46
CA VAL A 263 42.51 6.99 19.01
C VAL A 263 41.06 6.58 19.28
N LEU A 264 40.79 5.30 19.48
CA LEU A 264 39.45 4.78 19.79
C LEU A 264 39.23 4.76 21.32
N ASP A 265 38.06 5.19 21.79
CA ASP A 265 37.64 4.98 23.18
C ASP A 265 37.28 3.50 23.39
N ILE A 266 38.30 2.65 23.63
CA ILE A 266 38.13 1.21 23.82
C ILE A 266 38.03 0.86 25.30
N ARG A 267 36.89 0.31 25.70
CA ARG A 267 36.70 -0.36 26.98
C ARG A 267 36.87 -1.87 26.84
N PHE A 268 37.87 -2.40 27.53
CA PHE A 268 38.15 -3.83 27.57
C PHE A 268 37.31 -4.55 28.65
N ILE A 269 36.55 -5.57 28.25
CA ILE A 269 35.69 -6.38 29.13
C ILE A 269 36.04 -7.87 28.98
N PRO A 270 36.38 -8.59 30.07
CA PRO A 270 36.65 -10.03 30.00
C PRO A 270 35.34 -10.83 29.79
N GLY A 271 35.30 -11.60 28.69
CA GLY A 271 34.17 -12.43 28.27
C GLY A 271 34.36 -13.93 28.51
N LYS A 272 33.44 -14.74 27.99
CA LYS A 272 33.45 -16.22 28.01
C LYS A 272 33.35 -16.77 26.58
N PRO A 273 33.68 -18.05 26.30
CA PRO A 273 33.44 -18.64 24.98
C PRO A 273 31.94 -18.95 24.76
N LYS A 274 31.09 -17.93 24.89
CA LYS A 274 29.64 -17.96 24.72
C LYS A 274 29.17 -16.70 24.00
N ARG A 275 28.64 -16.86 22.80
CA ARG A 275 28.36 -15.81 21.82
C ARG A 275 27.30 -14.82 22.32
N SER A 276 26.10 -15.33 22.63
CA SER A 276 24.98 -14.53 23.12
C SER A 276 25.23 -13.90 24.49
N PHE A 277 25.88 -14.64 25.40
CA PHE A 277 26.30 -14.11 26.70
C PHE A 277 27.23 -12.90 26.54
N ASN A 278 28.19 -12.96 25.61
CA ASN A 278 29.11 -11.86 25.38
C ASN A 278 28.43 -10.63 24.76
N LEU A 279 27.38 -10.80 23.94
CA LEU A 279 26.58 -9.68 23.44
C LEU A 279 25.86 -8.98 24.60
N ASN A 280 25.15 -9.75 25.43
CA ASN A 280 24.49 -9.23 26.63
C ASN A 280 25.48 -8.60 27.62
N LEU A 281 26.68 -9.15 27.73
CA LEU A 281 27.75 -8.57 28.55
C LEU A 281 28.20 -7.22 28.00
N GLY A 282 28.43 -7.10 26.69
CA GLY A 282 28.74 -5.82 26.05
C GLY A 282 27.66 -4.77 26.27
N LEU A 283 26.39 -5.15 26.11
CA LEU A 283 25.22 -4.29 26.32
C LEU A 283 25.18 -3.69 27.73
N ARG A 284 25.55 -4.45 28.77
CA ARG A 284 25.58 -3.96 30.15
C ARG A 284 26.59 -2.83 30.39
N TYR A 285 27.62 -2.73 29.56
CA TYR A 285 28.65 -1.70 29.66
C TYR A 285 28.45 -0.55 28.66
N ALA A 286 27.40 -0.59 27.83
CA ALA A 286 27.09 0.45 26.87
C ALA A 286 26.59 1.72 27.54
N ARG A 287 27.14 2.87 27.12
CA ARG A 287 26.72 4.22 27.52
C ARG A 287 26.01 4.98 26.40
N GLY A 288 26.09 4.47 25.18
CA GLY A 288 25.53 5.09 23.98
C GLY A 288 24.02 5.05 23.95
N GLU A 289 23.44 6.07 23.33
CA GLU A 289 22.01 6.12 22.97
C GLU A 289 21.68 5.08 21.90
N TYR A 290 22.69 4.72 21.10
CA TYR A 290 22.60 3.76 20.03
C TYR A 290 23.60 2.62 20.21
N ILE A 291 23.21 1.41 19.79
CA ILE A 291 24.04 0.20 19.87
C ILE A 291 24.34 -0.30 18.46
N ALA A 292 25.62 -0.53 18.18
CA ALA A 292 26.09 -1.25 17.01
C ALA A 292 26.82 -2.54 17.45
N ILE A 293 26.82 -3.55 16.60
CA ILE A 293 27.50 -4.82 16.85
C ILE A 293 28.52 -5.03 15.73
N LEU A 294 29.74 -5.45 16.05
CA LEU A 294 30.74 -5.78 15.04
C LEU A 294 31.45 -7.08 15.43
N ASP A 295 31.37 -8.09 14.58
CA ASP A 295 32.17 -9.30 14.73
C ASP A 295 33.63 -9.01 14.31
N GLN A 296 34.57 -9.68 14.97
CA GLN A 296 36.00 -9.43 14.78
C GLN A 296 36.47 -9.58 13.32
N ASP A 297 35.79 -10.40 12.53
CA ASP A 297 36.17 -10.75 11.16
C ASP A 297 35.45 -9.94 10.08
N ASP A 298 34.51 -9.07 10.45
CA ASP A 298 33.75 -8.21 9.54
C ASP A 298 34.27 -6.76 9.54
N VAL A 299 33.81 -5.97 8.56
CA VAL A 299 34.18 -4.53 8.48
C VAL A 299 33.04 -3.63 8.08
N LEU A 300 33.14 -2.39 8.55
CA LEU A 300 32.24 -1.28 8.23
C LEU A 300 32.89 -0.34 7.21
N SER A 301 32.10 0.19 6.28
CA SER A 301 32.51 1.28 5.39
C SER A 301 32.69 2.57 6.21
N PRO A 302 33.54 3.52 5.78
CA PRO A 302 33.78 4.79 6.49
C PRO A 302 32.51 5.56 6.86
N ASN A 303 31.46 5.49 6.04
CA ASN A 303 30.21 6.23 6.27
C ASN A 303 29.12 5.42 6.99
N HIS A 304 29.40 4.21 7.47
CA HIS A 304 28.37 3.32 8.04
C HIS A 304 27.55 3.99 9.15
N PHE A 305 28.22 4.56 10.15
CA PHE A 305 27.52 5.21 11.25
C PHE A 305 26.77 6.47 10.83
N VAL A 306 27.36 7.35 10.01
CA VAL A 306 26.68 8.58 9.58
C VAL A 306 25.43 8.26 8.75
N THR A 307 25.50 7.26 7.87
CA THR A 307 24.36 6.79 7.07
C THR A 307 23.22 6.29 7.95
N LEU A 308 23.51 5.40 8.92
CA LEU A 308 22.48 4.83 9.78
C LEU A 308 21.93 5.83 10.81
N LEU A 309 22.79 6.67 11.40
CA LEU A 309 22.35 7.68 12.37
C LEU A 309 21.42 8.71 11.77
N ALA A 310 21.68 9.17 10.53
CA ALA A 310 20.84 10.16 9.88
C ALA A 310 19.36 9.73 9.87
N GLU A 311 19.13 8.43 9.62
CA GLU A 311 17.79 7.85 9.58
C GLU A 311 17.19 7.62 10.96
N ILE A 312 17.89 6.91 11.86
CA ILE A 312 17.31 6.56 13.15
C ILE A 312 17.19 7.78 14.08
N HIS A 313 18.11 8.74 14.01
CA HIS A 313 18.06 9.95 14.82
C HIS A 313 17.02 10.94 14.31
N GLY A 314 16.90 11.09 12.98
CA GLY A 314 15.88 11.95 12.35
C GLY A 314 14.45 11.47 12.54
N GLN A 315 14.25 10.20 12.92
CA GLN A 315 12.94 9.58 13.05
C GLN A 315 12.73 9.01 14.48
N PRO A 316 12.08 9.74 15.40
CA PRO A 316 11.91 9.33 16.80
C PRO A 316 11.16 8.01 17.01
N LYS A 317 10.38 7.56 16.02
CA LYS A 317 9.59 6.31 16.08
C LYS A 317 10.36 5.08 15.61
N VAL A 318 11.57 5.23 15.07
CA VAL A 318 12.37 4.12 14.53
C VAL A 318 13.27 3.57 15.63
N ASP A 319 13.21 2.26 15.85
CA ASP A 319 13.94 1.57 16.91
C ASP A 319 15.16 0.81 16.39
N VAL A 320 15.07 0.34 15.15
CA VAL A 320 16.10 -0.44 14.48
C VAL A 320 16.28 0.07 13.06
N VAL A 321 17.52 0.39 12.67
CA VAL A 321 17.85 0.74 11.28
C VAL A 321 18.93 -0.20 10.76
N TYR A 322 18.88 -0.53 9.48
CA TYR A 322 19.92 -1.33 8.84
C TYR A 322 20.20 -0.90 7.41
N SER A 323 21.43 -1.17 6.97
CA SER A 323 21.88 -0.93 5.60
C SER A 323 22.02 -2.23 4.80
N GLY A 324 22.31 -2.13 3.51
CA GLY A 324 22.80 -3.24 2.72
C GLY A 324 24.19 -3.73 3.16
N CYS A 325 24.47 -5.01 2.94
CA CYS A 325 25.73 -5.68 3.24
C CYS A 325 26.24 -6.48 2.03
N LYS A 326 27.55 -6.42 1.76
CA LYS A 326 28.22 -7.32 0.81
C LYS A 326 28.71 -8.56 1.54
N VAL A 327 28.30 -9.74 1.09
CA VAL A 327 28.90 -11.00 1.51
C VAL A 327 30.09 -11.27 0.60
N VAL A 328 31.29 -11.38 1.16
CA VAL A 328 32.53 -11.53 0.39
C VAL A 328 33.31 -12.77 0.82
N ALA A 329 33.90 -13.48 -0.16
CA ALA A 329 34.81 -14.59 0.12
C ALA A 329 36.23 -14.03 0.30
N CYS A 330 36.87 -14.41 1.40
CA CYS A 330 38.14 -13.88 1.84
C CYS A 330 39.18 -14.99 2.07
N GLU A 331 40.44 -14.65 1.82
CA GLU A 331 41.61 -15.47 2.15
C GLU A 331 42.54 -14.67 3.06
N LYS A 332 43.05 -15.32 4.12
CA LYS A 332 44.01 -14.73 5.04
C LYS A 332 45.42 -14.96 4.48
N ILE A 333 46.14 -13.87 4.21
CA ILE A 333 47.52 -13.90 3.71
C ILE A 333 48.37 -13.09 4.71
N GLU A 334 49.12 -13.80 5.57
CA GLU A 334 49.86 -13.20 6.69
C GLU A 334 48.95 -12.32 7.58
N GLN A 335 49.25 -11.03 7.74
CA GLN A 335 48.44 -10.04 8.48
C GLN A 335 47.44 -9.27 7.59
N ARG A 336 47.22 -9.70 6.36
CA ARG A 336 46.30 -9.07 5.40
C ARG A 336 45.17 -10.01 5.05
N VAL A 337 44.00 -9.44 4.78
CA VAL A 337 42.85 -10.15 4.22
C VAL A 337 42.68 -9.73 2.78
N LYS A 338 42.69 -10.72 1.87
CA LYS A 338 42.41 -10.52 0.46
C LYS A 338 40.95 -10.89 0.19
N VAL A 339 40.19 -9.94 -0.32
CA VAL A 339 38.83 -10.20 -0.84
C VAL A 339 38.95 -10.83 -2.22
N ASN A 340 38.47 -12.06 -2.37
CA ASN A 340 38.57 -12.82 -3.62
C ASN A 340 37.38 -12.54 -4.55
N LYS A 341 36.15 -12.56 -4.02
CA LYS A 341 34.93 -12.28 -4.79
C LYS A 341 33.77 -11.87 -3.88
N VAL A 342 32.83 -11.11 -4.44
CA VAL A 342 31.51 -10.89 -3.83
C VAL A 342 30.65 -12.13 -4.09
N ILE A 343 30.15 -12.73 -3.02
CA ILE A 343 29.26 -13.91 -3.05
C ILE A 343 27.82 -13.47 -3.25
N GLU A 344 27.36 -12.49 -2.47
CA GLU A 344 25.97 -12.05 -2.41
C GLU A 344 25.91 -10.58 -1.96
N ILE A 345 24.85 -9.86 -2.36
CA ILE A 345 24.49 -8.56 -1.78
C ILE A 345 23.16 -8.73 -1.04
N LYS A 346 23.20 -8.52 0.27
CA LYS A 346 22.02 -8.50 1.13
C LYS A 346 21.56 -7.05 1.29
N ASN A 347 20.65 -6.61 0.44
CA ASN A 347 20.13 -5.23 0.47
C ASN A 347 18.62 -5.24 0.17
N HIS A 348 17.85 -5.59 1.19
CA HIS A 348 16.43 -5.90 1.04
C HIS A 348 15.56 -4.91 1.82
N PRO A 349 14.52 -4.34 1.19
CA PRO A 349 13.61 -3.44 1.89
C PRO A 349 12.89 -4.16 3.03
N TRP A 350 12.65 -3.40 4.10
CA TRP A 350 11.92 -3.88 5.27
C TRP A 350 10.50 -4.33 4.89
N ARG A 351 10.10 -5.50 5.39
CA ARG A 351 8.73 -6.02 5.29
C ARG A 351 8.39 -6.81 6.55
N PRO A 352 7.25 -6.52 7.21
CA PRO A 352 6.73 -7.36 8.29
C PRO A 352 6.63 -8.84 7.86
N GLY A 353 6.88 -9.76 8.80
CA GLY A 353 6.82 -11.21 8.55
C GLY A 353 8.00 -11.80 7.77
N ARG A 354 8.87 -10.99 7.15
CA ARG A 354 10.01 -11.51 6.36
C ARG A 354 11.04 -12.27 7.19
N LEU A 355 11.27 -11.84 8.43
CA LEU A 355 12.19 -12.53 9.33
C LEU A 355 11.65 -13.92 9.76
N LEU A 356 10.35 -14.18 9.68
CA LEU A 356 9.79 -15.53 9.91
C LEU A 356 10.28 -16.57 8.87
N THR A 357 10.73 -16.10 7.69
CA THR A 357 11.20 -16.99 6.62
C THR A 357 12.70 -17.26 6.65
N GLY A 358 13.46 -16.51 7.47
CA GLY A 358 14.91 -16.60 7.58
C GLY A 358 15.60 -15.25 7.79
N ASN A 359 16.80 -15.28 8.38
CA ASN A 359 17.59 -14.07 8.58
C ASN A 359 18.22 -13.57 7.28
N PHE A 360 17.92 -12.33 6.92
CA PHE A 360 18.51 -11.66 5.76
C PHE A 360 19.34 -10.41 6.12
N ILE A 361 19.45 -10.08 7.42
CA ILE A 361 20.16 -8.88 7.91
C ILE A 361 21.32 -9.33 8.81
N PRO A 362 22.58 -9.18 8.38
CA PRO A 362 23.73 -9.42 9.23
C PRO A 362 23.75 -8.47 10.44
N SER A 363 24.16 -8.95 11.61
CA SER A 363 24.15 -8.18 12.86
C SER A 363 24.92 -6.85 12.79
N HIS A 364 26.01 -6.80 12.02
CA HIS A 364 26.85 -5.61 11.87
C HIS A 364 26.32 -4.59 10.86
N ALA A 365 25.24 -4.92 10.15
CA ALA A 365 24.55 -3.96 9.29
C ALA A 365 23.54 -3.09 10.05
N LEU A 366 23.33 -3.37 11.35
CA LEU A 366 22.27 -2.81 12.18
C LEU A 366 22.78 -1.75 13.16
N LEU A 367 21.95 -0.75 13.40
CA LEU A 367 22.05 0.20 14.50
C LEU A 367 20.72 0.22 15.26
N PHE A 368 20.78 0.02 16.57
CA PHE A 368 19.61 -0.06 17.44
C PHE A 368 19.53 1.17 18.35
N ARG A 369 18.33 1.60 18.72
CA ARG A 369 18.15 2.40 19.94
C ARG A 369 18.41 1.53 21.16
N VAL A 370 19.09 2.07 22.17
CA VAL A 370 19.40 1.34 23.41
C VAL A 370 18.14 0.86 24.14
N SER A 371 17.01 1.56 23.99
CA SER A 371 15.71 1.20 24.57
C SER A 371 15.20 -0.18 24.18
N VAL A 372 15.58 -0.70 23.01
CA VAL A 372 15.26 -2.07 22.57
C VAL A 372 15.74 -3.08 23.62
N PHE A 373 16.95 -2.90 24.12
CA PHE A 373 17.61 -3.83 25.04
C PHE A 373 17.16 -3.69 26.50
N HIS A 374 16.31 -2.71 26.83
CA HIS A 374 15.67 -2.63 28.14
C HIS A 374 14.64 -3.74 28.36
N THR A 375 14.04 -4.23 27.27
CA THR A 375 12.98 -5.25 27.31
C THR A 375 13.37 -6.53 26.57
N HIS A 376 14.34 -6.47 25.64
CA HIS A 376 14.69 -7.59 24.77
C HIS A 376 16.20 -7.83 24.76
N GLN A 377 16.66 -8.87 25.47
CA GLN A 377 18.05 -9.33 25.42
C GLN A 377 18.23 -10.47 24.40
N PHE A 378 19.48 -10.79 24.06
CA PHE A 378 19.81 -12.00 23.29
C PHE A 378 19.56 -13.24 24.15
N ASP A 379 19.01 -14.29 23.55
CA ASP A 379 18.80 -15.56 24.25
C ASP A 379 20.13 -16.32 24.44
N GLU A 380 20.60 -16.38 25.69
CA GLU A 380 21.86 -17.04 26.04
C GLU A 380 21.86 -18.57 25.88
N SER A 381 20.70 -19.18 25.58
CA SER A 381 20.63 -20.60 25.19
C SER A 381 20.98 -20.86 23.73
N LEU A 382 21.07 -19.81 22.91
CA LEU A 382 21.45 -19.89 21.50
C LEU A 382 22.90 -19.43 21.32
N GLU A 383 23.71 -20.26 20.66
CA GLU A 383 25.10 -19.91 20.29
C GLU A 383 25.25 -19.64 18.78
N ILE A 384 24.17 -19.88 18.02
CA ILE A 384 24.06 -19.69 16.58
C ILE A 384 22.63 -19.21 16.30
N TYR A 385 22.46 -18.26 15.39
CA TYR A 385 21.18 -17.65 15.02
C TYR A 385 20.49 -16.89 16.14
N GLU A 386 21.25 -16.46 17.15
CA GLU A 386 20.76 -15.58 18.23
C GLU A 386 20.30 -14.22 17.70
N ASP A 387 20.94 -13.73 16.63
CA ASP A 387 20.57 -12.52 15.93
C ASP A 387 19.23 -12.69 15.20
N TRP A 388 19.04 -13.82 14.53
CA TRP A 388 17.79 -14.15 13.85
C TRP A 388 16.62 -14.24 14.82
N GLU A 389 16.78 -14.93 15.95
CA GLU A 389 15.76 -15.02 16.98
C GLU A 389 15.38 -13.64 17.50
N LEU A 390 16.36 -12.83 17.89
CA LEU A 390 16.11 -11.49 18.43
C LEU A 390 15.40 -10.62 17.40
N LEU A 391 15.93 -10.52 16.19
CA LEU A 391 15.33 -9.70 15.13
C LEU A 391 13.91 -10.14 14.81
N THR A 392 13.67 -11.46 14.76
CA THR A 392 12.32 -11.98 14.52
C THR A 392 11.40 -11.60 15.66
N ARG A 393 11.79 -11.83 16.93
CA ARG A 393 10.98 -11.45 18.10
C ARG A 393 10.69 -9.95 18.16
N LEU A 394 11.66 -9.09 17.83
CA LEU A 394 11.47 -7.65 17.70
C LEU A 394 10.47 -7.31 16.58
N SER A 395 10.56 -7.98 15.43
CA SER A 395 9.66 -7.77 14.28
C SER A 395 8.21 -8.18 14.52
N LEU A 396 7.97 -9.05 15.49
CA LEU A 396 6.64 -9.49 15.93
C LEU A 396 6.13 -8.65 17.12
N SER A 397 6.91 -7.67 17.58
CA SER A 397 6.57 -6.76 18.68
C SER A 397 6.39 -5.33 18.15
N ASP A 398 6.16 -4.37 19.04
CA ASP A 398 5.88 -2.96 18.69
C ASP A 398 7.11 -2.15 18.22
N PHE A 399 8.18 -2.80 17.76
CA PHE A 399 9.41 -2.13 17.32
C PHE A 399 9.40 -1.84 15.81
N ASN A 400 9.86 -0.64 15.45
CA ASN A 400 9.86 -0.19 14.06
C ASN A 400 11.25 -0.30 13.43
N PHE A 401 11.28 -0.91 12.25
CA PHE A 401 12.48 -1.09 11.46
C PHE A 401 12.50 -0.16 10.25
N VAL A 402 13.68 0.36 9.91
CA VAL A 402 13.94 1.11 8.67
C VAL A 402 15.12 0.51 7.92
N HIS A 403 14.97 0.43 6.60
CA HIS A 403 16.03 0.00 5.68
C HIS A 403 16.61 1.22 4.97
N VAL A 404 17.93 1.33 4.94
CA VAL A 404 18.67 2.31 4.14
C VAL A 404 19.23 1.60 2.90
N ASP A 405 18.84 2.06 1.72
CA ASP A 405 19.25 1.49 0.44
C ASP A 405 20.69 1.88 0.05
N GLU A 406 21.62 1.70 0.97
CA GLU A 406 23.06 1.89 0.79
C GLU A 406 23.81 0.67 1.30
N ILE A 407 24.91 0.30 0.63
CA ILE A 407 25.76 -0.80 1.11
C ILE A 407 26.89 -0.21 1.95
N THR A 408 26.88 -0.46 3.25
CA THR A 408 27.83 0.19 4.17
C THR A 408 28.65 -0.78 5.02
N CYS A 409 28.61 -2.08 4.74
CA CYS A 409 29.42 -3.07 5.45
C CYS A 409 29.69 -4.33 4.61
N GLU A 410 30.67 -5.12 5.06
CA GLU A 410 31.07 -6.38 4.44
C GLU A 410 31.03 -7.53 5.46
N TYR A 411 30.25 -8.56 5.14
CA TYR A 411 30.25 -9.85 5.83
C TYR A 411 31.31 -10.75 5.18
N ARG A 412 32.35 -11.11 5.92
CA ARG A 412 33.51 -11.83 5.37
C ARG A 412 33.47 -13.32 5.65
N VAL A 413 33.50 -14.12 4.60
CA VAL A 413 33.51 -15.58 4.66
C VAL A 413 34.93 -16.08 4.39
N PHE A 414 35.55 -16.68 5.40
CA PHE A 414 36.86 -17.34 5.29
C PHE A 414 36.65 -18.84 5.02
N SER A 415 36.68 -19.24 3.74
CA SER A 415 36.57 -20.63 3.29
C SER A 415 37.60 -20.90 2.18
N GLU A 416 38.26 -22.07 2.22
CA GLU A 416 39.24 -22.49 1.19
C GLU A 416 38.59 -22.95 -0.13
N ALA A 417 37.25 -23.02 -0.25
CA ALA A 417 36.58 -23.59 -1.43
C ALA A 417 35.28 -22.84 -1.87
N ASP A 418 34.85 -23.11 -3.12
CA ASP A 418 33.67 -22.53 -3.80
C ASP A 418 32.35 -22.65 -3.02
N ILE A 419 31.30 -21.90 -3.41
CA ILE A 419 29.97 -21.76 -2.73
C ILE A 419 29.33 -23.11 -2.33
N GLN A 420 29.60 -24.18 -3.08
CA GLN A 420 29.12 -25.54 -2.78
C GLN A 420 29.72 -26.10 -1.48
N SER A 421 30.99 -25.77 -1.18
CA SER A 421 31.65 -26.12 0.08
C SER A 421 31.11 -25.34 1.29
N TYR A 422 30.62 -24.12 1.09
CA TYR A 422 30.05 -23.30 2.17
C TYR A 422 28.75 -23.89 2.73
N LYS A 423 27.87 -24.39 1.85
CA LYS A 423 26.66 -25.12 2.27
C LYS A 423 27.01 -26.44 2.98
N GLN A 424 28.00 -27.16 2.46
CA GLN A 424 28.46 -28.42 3.06
C GLN A 424 29.11 -28.20 4.43
N ALA A 425 29.91 -27.14 4.60
CA ALA A 425 30.47 -26.73 5.88
C ALA A 425 29.39 -26.30 6.90
N HIS A 426 28.27 -25.74 6.43
CA HIS A 426 27.10 -25.45 7.29
C HIS A 426 26.37 -26.73 7.73
N GLU A 427 26.31 -27.76 6.89
CA GLU A 427 25.77 -29.07 7.26
C GLU A 427 26.68 -29.78 8.27
N GLU A 428 27.99 -29.79 8.03
CA GLU A 428 29.01 -30.40 8.92
C GLU A 428 29.08 -29.73 10.30
N LYS A 429 28.79 -28.43 10.39
CA LYS A 429 28.76 -27.65 11.65
C LYS A 429 27.42 -27.73 12.40
N GLY A 430 26.45 -28.51 11.93
CA GLY A 430 25.19 -28.75 12.63
C GLY A 430 24.20 -27.57 12.64
N TYR A 431 24.33 -26.60 11.72
CA TYR A 431 23.47 -25.40 11.70
C TYR A 431 21.98 -25.72 11.55
N LEU A 432 21.61 -26.86 10.94
CA LEU A 432 20.20 -27.27 10.79
C LEU A 432 19.51 -27.50 12.14
N GLU A 433 20.19 -28.14 13.10
CA GLU A 433 19.63 -28.37 14.44
C GLU A 433 19.40 -27.04 15.18
N HIS A 434 20.34 -26.10 15.04
CA HIS A 434 20.19 -24.75 15.59
C HIS A 434 19.03 -23.98 14.94
N ARG A 435 18.85 -24.11 13.62
CA ARG A 435 17.72 -23.52 12.90
C ARG A 435 16.38 -24.07 13.42
N GLN A 436 16.28 -25.38 13.61
CA GLN A 436 15.08 -26.03 14.17
C GLN A 436 14.75 -25.56 15.58
N LYS A 437 15.76 -25.32 16.43
CA LYS A 437 15.57 -24.75 17.77
C LYS A 437 14.96 -23.35 17.72
N VAL A 438 15.46 -22.47 16.83
CA VAL A 438 14.90 -21.13 16.64
C VAL A 438 13.47 -21.20 16.12
N VAL A 439 13.21 -22.00 15.08
CA VAL A 439 11.86 -22.15 14.49
C VAL A 439 10.86 -22.69 15.52
N SER A 440 11.22 -23.72 16.28
CA SER A 440 10.35 -24.30 17.32
C SER A 440 10.01 -23.28 18.40
N LYS A 441 10.97 -22.44 18.80
CA LYS A 441 10.75 -21.36 19.77
C LYS A 441 9.82 -20.29 19.21
N LEU A 442 10.00 -19.89 17.95
CA LEU A 442 9.16 -18.89 17.30
C LEU A 442 7.72 -19.37 17.15
N LEU A 443 7.50 -20.60 16.66
CA LEU A 443 6.18 -21.18 16.44
C LEU A 443 5.28 -21.17 17.68
N ASN A 444 5.84 -21.42 18.87
CA ASN A 444 5.09 -21.42 20.12
C ASN A 444 4.52 -20.04 20.50
N ASN A 445 5.04 -18.97 19.89
CA ASN A 445 4.65 -17.59 20.15
C ASN A 445 3.90 -16.94 18.99
N LEU A 446 3.61 -17.67 17.91
CA LEU A 446 2.84 -17.14 16.78
C LEU A 446 1.35 -17.30 17.03
N ASP A 447 0.61 -16.25 16.70
CA ASP A 447 -0.84 -16.24 16.60
C ASP A 447 -1.27 -15.93 15.15
N ILE A 448 -2.59 -15.81 14.95
CA ILE A 448 -3.18 -15.55 13.65
C ILE A 448 -2.64 -14.28 12.97
N THR A 449 -2.37 -13.23 13.73
CA THR A 449 -1.90 -11.95 13.18
C THR A 449 -0.51 -12.11 12.56
N HIS A 450 0.36 -12.91 13.20
CA HIS A 450 1.69 -13.20 12.69
C HIS A 450 1.65 -14.03 11.40
N PHE A 451 0.73 -14.98 11.29
CA PHE A 451 0.56 -15.74 10.05
C PHE A 451 -0.06 -14.89 8.93
N GLU A 452 -0.95 -13.93 9.24
CA GLU A 452 -1.46 -12.95 8.29
C GLU A 452 -0.33 -12.07 7.73
N LEU A 453 0.67 -11.70 8.54
CA LEU A 453 1.86 -10.98 8.05
C LEU A 453 2.65 -11.81 7.03
N VAL A 454 2.81 -13.12 7.26
CA VAL A 454 3.46 -14.03 6.31
C VAL A 454 2.63 -14.20 5.05
N ALA A 455 1.31 -14.37 5.17
CA ALA A 455 0.41 -14.48 4.03
C ALA A 455 0.42 -13.20 3.18
N SER A 456 0.37 -12.03 3.81
CA SER A 456 0.50 -10.74 3.12
C SER A 456 1.84 -10.58 2.42
N LEU A 457 2.93 -11.06 3.03
CA LEU A 457 4.23 -11.08 2.37
C LEU A 457 4.19 -11.97 1.12
N VAL A 458 3.60 -13.17 1.20
CA VAL A 458 3.46 -14.07 0.04
C VAL A 458 2.60 -13.45 -1.05
N ASP A 459 1.44 -12.88 -0.71
CA ASP A 459 0.57 -12.19 -1.67
C ASP A 459 1.33 -11.04 -2.37
N ASP A 460 2.06 -10.22 -1.63
CA ASP A 460 2.88 -9.14 -2.19
C ASP A 460 3.99 -9.67 -3.10
N LEU A 461 4.65 -10.77 -2.71
CA LEU A 461 5.70 -11.41 -3.51
C LEU A 461 5.11 -12.05 -4.77
N GLU A 462 3.94 -12.69 -4.69
CA GLU A 462 3.19 -13.24 -5.84
C GLU A 462 2.76 -12.12 -6.79
N ILE A 463 2.25 -11.00 -6.28
CA ILE A 463 1.91 -9.82 -7.08
C ILE A 463 3.15 -9.24 -7.74
N GLN A 464 4.28 -9.14 -7.03
CA GLN A 464 5.54 -8.65 -7.60
C GLN A 464 6.08 -9.62 -8.65
N PHE A 465 6.03 -10.93 -8.38
CA PHE A 465 6.39 -11.98 -9.32
C PHE A 465 5.51 -11.91 -10.57
N TYR A 466 4.20 -11.75 -10.42
CA TYR A 466 3.25 -11.61 -11.52
C TYR A 466 3.48 -10.33 -12.33
N LYS A 467 3.73 -9.19 -11.67
CA LYS A 467 4.12 -7.94 -12.33
C LYS A 467 5.43 -8.09 -13.10
N LEU A 468 6.43 -8.73 -12.49
CA LEU A 468 7.71 -9.03 -13.14
C LEU A 468 7.54 -10.00 -14.30
N HIS A 469 6.64 -10.99 -14.19
CA HIS A 469 6.34 -11.95 -15.23
C HIS A 469 5.59 -11.31 -16.41
N ILE A 470 4.61 -10.45 -16.13
CA ILE A 470 3.95 -9.62 -17.16
C ILE A 470 4.99 -8.75 -17.84
N GLN A 471 5.80 -8.00 -17.10
CA GLN A 471 6.85 -7.16 -17.66
C GLN A 471 7.85 -7.98 -18.48
N HIS A 472 8.24 -9.18 -18.03
CA HIS A 472 9.10 -10.10 -18.78
C HIS A 472 8.43 -10.59 -20.07
N SER A 473 7.13 -10.90 -20.02
CA SER A 473 6.34 -11.30 -21.20
C SER A 473 6.17 -10.13 -22.19
N GLU A 474 6.02 -8.90 -21.70
CA GLU A 474 5.96 -7.66 -22.49
C GLU A 474 7.34 -7.28 -23.07
N LEU A 475 8.43 -7.55 -22.35
CA LEU A 475 9.81 -7.33 -22.78
C LEU A 475 10.32 -8.36 -23.79
N THR A 476 9.53 -9.40 -24.10
CA THR A 476 9.81 -10.39 -25.16
C THR A 476 9.66 -9.80 -26.58
N ARG A 477 9.91 -8.50 -26.77
CA ARG A 477 10.05 -7.89 -28.10
C ARG A 477 11.26 -6.96 -28.29
N ARG A 478 12.00 -6.48 -27.29
CA ARG A 478 13.05 -5.45 -27.58
C ARG A 478 14.40 -5.42 -26.86
N HIS A 479 14.69 -6.04 -25.70
CA HIS A 479 16.03 -5.84 -25.08
C HIS A 479 16.60 -7.02 -24.28
N GLN A 480 17.77 -7.54 -24.70
CA GLN A 480 18.50 -8.64 -24.04
C GLN A 480 19.19 -8.24 -22.71
N ALA A 481 19.53 -6.97 -22.50
CA ALA A 481 20.19 -6.53 -21.26
C ALA A 481 19.23 -6.44 -20.07
N GLN A 482 18.00 -5.94 -20.30
CA GLN A 482 16.94 -5.91 -19.28
C GLN A 482 16.47 -7.32 -18.89
N MET A 483 16.49 -8.26 -19.84
CA MET A 483 16.20 -9.68 -19.61
C MET A 483 17.11 -10.31 -18.55
N LYS A 484 18.42 -10.01 -18.55
CA LYS A 484 19.36 -10.59 -17.59
C LYS A 484 19.07 -10.12 -16.16
N ALA A 485 18.80 -8.82 -15.98
CA ALA A 485 18.47 -8.23 -14.69
C ALA A 485 17.13 -8.72 -14.14
N GLN A 486 16.11 -8.85 -15.00
CA GLN A 486 14.80 -9.40 -14.61
C GLN A 486 14.84 -10.89 -14.31
N LYS A 487 15.59 -11.69 -15.08
CA LYS A 487 15.78 -13.12 -14.81
C LYS A 487 16.48 -13.37 -13.47
N GLN A 488 17.42 -12.49 -13.10
CA GLN A 488 18.08 -12.53 -11.80
C GLN A 488 17.12 -12.16 -10.65
N LYS A 489 16.27 -11.15 -10.83
CA LYS A 489 15.19 -10.85 -9.87
C LYS A 489 14.21 -12.03 -9.73
N LEU A 490 13.76 -12.62 -10.84
CA LEU A 490 12.84 -13.76 -10.86
C LEU A 490 13.41 -14.97 -10.10
N ALA A 491 14.69 -15.28 -10.30
CA ALA A 491 15.38 -16.35 -9.58
C ALA A 491 15.48 -16.08 -8.07
N GLN A 492 15.61 -14.81 -7.66
CA GLN A 492 15.63 -14.42 -6.26
C GLN A 492 14.25 -14.61 -5.59
N PHE A 493 13.15 -14.34 -6.31
CA PHE A 493 11.78 -14.60 -5.82
C PHE A 493 11.48 -16.10 -5.66
N GLN A 494 11.90 -16.92 -6.63
CA GLN A 494 11.75 -18.38 -6.55
C GLN A 494 12.48 -18.99 -5.35
N GLY A 495 13.58 -18.38 -4.91
CA GLY A 495 14.28 -18.77 -3.68
C GLY A 495 13.47 -18.55 -2.40
N ILE A 496 12.60 -17.54 -2.34
CA ILE A 496 11.77 -17.26 -1.16
C ILE A 496 10.62 -18.28 -1.04
N GLU A 497 9.98 -18.63 -2.16
CA GLU A 497 8.93 -19.65 -2.18
C GLU A 497 9.48 -21.03 -1.77
N GLN A 498 10.68 -21.38 -2.23
CA GLN A 498 11.39 -22.59 -1.78
C GLN A 498 11.79 -22.54 -0.30
N LEU A 499 12.20 -21.38 0.22
CA LEU A 499 12.50 -21.20 1.64
C LEU A 499 11.26 -21.34 2.51
N LEU A 500 10.12 -20.80 2.06
CA LEU A 500 8.81 -20.94 2.71
C LEU A 500 8.30 -22.39 2.66
N ALA A 501 8.45 -23.06 1.50
CA ALA A 501 8.12 -24.48 1.33
C ALA A 501 8.96 -25.38 2.23
N GLN A 502 10.26 -25.11 2.32
CA GLN A 502 11.16 -25.83 3.20
C GLN A 502 10.81 -25.55 4.66
N ALA A 503 10.50 -24.30 5.04
CA ALA A 503 10.07 -23.96 6.39
C ALA A 503 8.75 -24.66 6.78
N CYS A 504 7.78 -24.78 5.86
CA CYS A 504 6.54 -25.54 6.10
C CYS A 504 6.82 -27.05 6.27
N THR A 505 7.69 -27.61 5.42
CA THR A 505 8.13 -29.00 5.53
C THR A 505 8.85 -29.27 6.86
N ASP A 506 9.76 -28.38 7.26
CA ASP A 506 10.58 -28.49 8.48
C ASP A 506 9.73 -28.50 9.77
N ILE A 507 8.47 -28.05 9.70
CA ILE A 507 7.52 -27.99 10.81
C ILE A 507 6.35 -28.98 10.65
N GLY A 508 6.48 -29.95 9.74
CA GLY A 508 5.54 -31.07 9.59
C GLY A 508 4.30 -30.77 8.73
N ILE A 509 4.41 -29.84 7.77
CA ILE A 509 3.37 -29.57 6.77
C ILE A 509 3.88 -29.98 5.39
N GLU A 510 3.20 -30.97 4.81
CA GLU A 510 3.56 -31.54 3.51
C GLU A 510 3.28 -30.59 2.33
N ALA A 511 2.40 -29.59 2.51
CA ALA A 511 2.08 -28.61 1.48
C ALA A 511 3.07 -27.43 1.47
N ALA A 512 3.56 -27.09 0.29
CA ALA A 512 4.44 -25.95 0.05
C ALA A 512 3.68 -24.66 -0.27
N GLY A 513 4.36 -23.52 -0.16
CA GLY A 513 3.87 -22.22 -0.63
C GLY A 513 2.61 -21.72 0.11
N ARG A 514 1.75 -21.00 -0.60
CA ARG A 514 0.51 -20.39 -0.07
C ARG A 514 -0.40 -21.39 0.64
N GLN A 515 -0.51 -22.61 0.11
CA GLN A 515 -1.34 -23.66 0.70
C GLN A 515 -0.80 -24.15 2.05
N GLY A 516 0.51 -24.29 2.21
CA GLY A 516 1.14 -24.64 3.48
C GLY A 516 0.88 -23.60 4.56
N ILE A 517 0.97 -22.31 4.20
CA ILE A 517 0.67 -21.19 5.10
C ILE A 517 -0.82 -21.14 5.45
N ALA A 518 -1.71 -21.33 4.49
CA ALA A 518 -3.14 -21.41 4.75
C ALA A 518 -3.47 -22.55 5.73
N GLN A 519 -2.83 -23.72 5.58
CA GLN A 519 -2.99 -24.83 6.51
C GLN A 519 -2.43 -24.52 7.91
N LEU A 520 -1.33 -23.76 8.02
CA LEU A 520 -0.83 -23.26 9.31
C LEU A 520 -1.87 -22.37 10.00
N ILE A 521 -2.40 -21.38 9.28
CA ILE A 521 -3.42 -20.48 9.79
C ILE A 521 -4.66 -21.28 10.21
N GLY A 522 -5.10 -22.21 9.37
CA GLY A 522 -6.24 -23.06 9.63
C GLY A 522 -6.07 -23.96 10.87
N ARG A 523 -4.85 -24.42 11.15
CA ARG A 523 -4.50 -25.16 12.38
C ARG A 523 -4.39 -24.27 13.61
N ALA A 524 -3.92 -23.03 13.45
CA ALA A 524 -3.80 -22.05 14.53
C ALA A 524 -5.17 -21.50 14.98
N LEU A 525 -6.17 -21.50 14.09
CA LEU A 525 -7.54 -21.16 14.43
C LEU A 525 -8.14 -22.17 15.44
N PRO A 526 -9.10 -21.73 16.27
CA PRO A 526 -9.84 -22.64 17.15
C PRO A 526 -10.45 -23.80 16.36
N GLN A 527 -10.14 -25.04 16.75
CA GLN A 527 -10.57 -26.26 16.06
C GLN A 527 -12.02 -26.65 16.36
N LYS A 528 -12.93 -25.68 16.25
CA LYS A 528 -14.37 -25.90 16.38
C LYS A 528 -14.96 -26.23 15.01
N THR A 529 -15.83 -27.22 14.93
CA THR A 529 -16.63 -27.47 13.73
C THR A 529 -17.55 -26.27 13.47
N LEU A 530 -17.21 -25.46 12.45
CA LEU A 530 -17.96 -24.26 12.06
C LEU A 530 -18.90 -24.53 10.89
N PHE A 531 -18.52 -25.41 9.97
CA PHE A 531 -19.23 -25.62 8.72
C PHE A 531 -19.76 -27.04 8.59
N SER A 532 -21.05 -27.16 8.27
CA SER A 532 -21.65 -28.38 7.71
C SER A 532 -21.77 -28.19 6.21
N ILE A 533 -21.01 -28.96 5.45
CA ILE A 533 -21.04 -28.92 3.99
C ILE A 533 -22.18 -29.82 3.52
N VAL A 534 -23.21 -29.25 2.92
CA VAL A 534 -24.37 -29.98 2.38
C VAL A 534 -24.06 -30.41 0.95
N LEU A 535 -24.03 -31.73 0.74
CA LEU A 535 -23.66 -32.35 -0.53
C LEU A 535 -24.71 -33.40 -0.96
N PRO A 536 -25.76 -33.00 -1.70
CA PRO A 536 -26.69 -33.94 -2.33
C PRO A 536 -26.03 -34.59 -3.55
N VAL A 537 -26.08 -35.92 -3.67
CA VAL A 537 -25.44 -36.69 -4.75
C VAL A 537 -26.48 -37.51 -5.49
N TYR A 538 -26.46 -37.46 -6.83
CA TYR A 538 -27.30 -38.33 -7.67
C TYR A 538 -26.59 -38.64 -8.99
N ASN A 539 -26.19 -39.90 -9.20
CA ASN A 539 -25.65 -40.41 -10.47
C ASN A 539 -24.53 -39.57 -11.11
N THR A 540 -23.70 -38.93 -10.28
CA THR A 540 -22.58 -38.12 -10.69
C THR A 540 -21.46 -39.00 -11.26
N GLU A 541 -20.85 -38.59 -12.38
CA GLU A 541 -19.64 -39.22 -12.90
C GLU A 541 -18.57 -39.32 -11.80
N ALA A 542 -18.05 -40.53 -11.56
CA ALA A 542 -17.16 -40.80 -10.43
C ALA A 542 -15.90 -39.91 -10.44
N ALA A 543 -15.38 -39.57 -11.62
CA ALA A 543 -14.25 -38.65 -11.78
C ALA A 543 -14.55 -37.23 -11.28
N LEU A 544 -15.78 -36.73 -11.51
CA LEU A 544 -16.20 -35.41 -11.06
C LEU A 544 -16.47 -35.42 -9.56
N LEU A 545 -17.22 -36.41 -9.06
CA LEU A 545 -17.49 -36.55 -7.62
C LEU A 545 -16.20 -36.72 -6.80
N SER A 546 -15.21 -37.44 -7.34
CA SER A 546 -13.89 -37.56 -6.71
C SER A 546 -13.19 -36.20 -6.57
N GLN A 547 -13.27 -35.33 -7.58
CA GLN A 547 -12.70 -33.98 -7.50
C GLN A 547 -13.42 -33.13 -6.46
N THR A 548 -14.75 -33.23 -6.38
CA THR A 548 -15.57 -32.55 -5.36
C THR A 548 -15.13 -32.96 -3.96
N LEU A 549 -15.05 -34.26 -3.69
CA LEU A 549 -14.63 -34.82 -2.40
C LEU A 549 -13.19 -34.45 -2.04
N LEU A 550 -12.27 -34.47 -3.02
CA LEU A 550 -10.89 -34.02 -2.82
C LEU A 550 -10.82 -32.52 -2.45
N SER A 551 -11.67 -31.68 -3.05
CA SER A 551 -11.72 -30.24 -2.73
C SER A 551 -12.18 -29.96 -1.29
N VAL A 552 -13.06 -30.81 -0.75
CA VAL A 552 -13.47 -30.78 0.66
C VAL A 552 -12.35 -31.30 1.56
N ARG A 553 -11.78 -32.47 1.21
CA ARG A 553 -10.69 -33.09 1.96
C ARG A 553 -9.48 -32.17 2.15
N ASN A 554 -9.17 -31.35 1.14
CA ASN A 554 -8.00 -30.48 1.10
C ASN A 554 -8.22 -29.06 1.65
N GLN A 555 -9.38 -28.78 2.27
CA GLN A 555 -9.64 -27.48 2.90
C GLN A 555 -8.59 -27.17 3.97
N ALA A 556 -8.02 -25.96 3.90
CA ALA A 556 -6.98 -25.49 4.81
C ALA A 556 -7.49 -25.32 6.26
N TYR A 557 -8.75 -24.95 6.43
CA TYR A 557 -9.43 -24.97 7.72
C TYR A 557 -10.02 -26.35 7.98
N THR A 558 -9.77 -26.92 9.15
CA THR A 558 -10.14 -28.29 9.51
C THR A 558 -11.45 -28.42 10.28
N GLY A 559 -12.05 -27.32 10.72
CA GLY A 559 -13.29 -27.28 11.48
C GLY A 559 -14.56 -27.42 10.62
N TRP A 560 -14.72 -28.55 9.92
CA TRP A 560 -15.89 -28.84 9.09
C TRP A 560 -16.39 -30.28 9.27
N GLU A 561 -17.64 -30.50 8.91
CA GLU A 561 -18.26 -31.82 8.71
C GLU A 561 -18.90 -31.89 7.32
N LEU A 562 -18.95 -33.07 6.72
CA LEU A 562 -19.54 -33.33 5.41
C LEU A 562 -20.88 -34.06 5.57
N CYS A 563 -21.98 -33.38 5.27
CA CYS A 563 -23.34 -33.92 5.26
C CYS A 563 -23.70 -34.38 3.84
N LEU A 564 -23.40 -35.64 3.53
CA LEU A 564 -23.57 -36.23 2.21
C LEU A 564 -24.84 -37.08 2.15
N VAL A 565 -25.75 -36.75 1.22
CA VAL A 565 -26.93 -37.55 0.94
C VAL A 565 -26.89 -38.12 -0.47
N ASP A 566 -26.82 -39.44 -0.60
CA ASP A 566 -27.04 -40.15 -1.86
C ASP A 566 -28.55 -40.26 -2.12
N ASP A 567 -29.05 -39.58 -3.15
CA ASP A 567 -30.46 -39.55 -3.54
C ASP A 567 -30.86 -40.76 -4.39
N ALA A 568 -30.50 -41.95 -3.90
CA ALA A 568 -30.75 -43.24 -4.53
C ALA A 568 -30.04 -43.39 -5.90
N SER A 569 -28.75 -43.05 -5.99
CA SER A 569 -27.94 -43.31 -7.18
C SER A 569 -27.95 -44.80 -7.55
N ASP A 570 -28.03 -45.10 -8.85
CA ASP A 570 -27.94 -46.45 -9.44
C ASP A 570 -26.64 -46.67 -10.22
N ASN A 571 -25.86 -45.61 -10.47
CA ASN A 571 -24.54 -45.72 -11.07
C ASN A 571 -23.56 -46.48 -10.14
N GLU A 572 -23.04 -47.62 -10.62
CA GLU A 572 -22.15 -48.48 -9.83
C GLU A 572 -20.84 -47.81 -9.41
N GLU A 573 -20.28 -46.93 -10.24
CA GLU A 573 -19.02 -46.24 -9.91
C GLU A 573 -19.23 -45.18 -8.84
N THR A 574 -20.33 -44.42 -8.93
CA THR A 574 -20.76 -43.48 -7.88
C THR A 574 -20.97 -44.22 -6.56
N GLN A 575 -21.69 -45.34 -6.57
CA GLN A 575 -21.92 -46.15 -5.36
C GLN A 575 -20.62 -46.69 -4.78
N ARG A 576 -19.71 -47.21 -5.61
CA ARG A 576 -18.39 -47.69 -5.17
C ARG A 576 -17.58 -46.59 -4.50
N LEU A 577 -17.58 -45.38 -5.06
CA LEU A 577 -16.88 -44.24 -4.47
C LEU A 577 -17.47 -43.85 -3.11
N LEU A 578 -18.80 -43.77 -3.00
CA LEU A 578 -19.49 -43.44 -1.76
C LEU A 578 -19.26 -44.49 -0.66
N GLN A 579 -19.25 -45.78 -1.02
CA GLN A 579 -18.95 -46.88 -0.09
C GLN A 579 -17.52 -46.87 0.43
N ALA A 580 -16.58 -46.24 -0.29
CA ALA A 580 -15.19 -46.12 0.12
C ALA A 580 -14.94 -44.96 1.10
N LEU A 581 -15.83 -43.98 1.18
CA LEU A 581 -15.67 -42.78 2.01
C LEU A 581 -15.39 -43.05 3.50
N PRO A 582 -16.05 -44.04 4.16
CA PRO A 582 -15.74 -44.36 5.55
C PRO A 582 -14.30 -44.88 5.79
N ASN A 583 -13.56 -45.21 4.73
CA ASN A 583 -12.17 -45.64 4.82
C ASN A 583 -11.15 -44.52 4.55
N ASP A 584 -11.59 -43.32 4.14
CA ASP A 584 -10.69 -42.17 3.98
C ASP A 584 -10.36 -41.56 5.35
N PRO A 585 -9.08 -41.46 5.74
CA PRO A 585 -8.69 -41.07 7.10
C PRO A 585 -9.06 -39.61 7.46
N VAL A 586 -9.30 -38.74 6.49
CA VAL A 586 -9.67 -37.34 6.73
C VAL A 586 -11.19 -37.17 6.71
N ILE A 587 -11.87 -37.81 5.76
CA ILE A 587 -13.33 -37.68 5.62
C ILE A 587 -14.07 -38.52 6.66
N ALA A 588 -13.59 -39.72 7.00
CA ALA A 588 -14.33 -40.67 7.85
C ALA A 588 -14.71 -40.09 9.23
N GLU A 589 -13.82 -39.33 9.86
CA GLU A 589 -14.07 -38.71 11.17
C GLU A 589 -15.07 -37.54 11.11
N ARG A 590 -15.36 -37.03 9.92
CA ARG A 590 -16.15 -35.82 9.65
C ARG A 590 -17.39 -36.09 8.80
N LEU A 591 -17.68 -37.35 8.47
CA LEU A 591 -18.72 -37.73 7.54
C LEU A 591 -20.05 -38.00 8.25
N GLN A 592 -21.10 -37.30 7.82
CA GLN A 592 -22.50 -37.65 8.05
C GLN A 592 -23.08 -38.15 6.72
N TYR A 593 -23.26 -39.47 6.60
CA TYR A 593 -23.69 -40.10 5.34
C TYR A 593 -25.10 -40.70 5.47
N LYS A 594 -25.96 -40.43 4.49
CA LYS A 594 -27.26 -41.08 4.35
C LYS A 594 -27.52 -41.43 2.88
N ARG A 595 -27.99 -42.65 2.64
CA ARG A 595 -28.57 -43.04 1.36
C ARG A 595 -30.09 -43.04 1.46
N ARG A 596 -30.78 -42.48 0.48
CA ARG A 596 -32.24 -42.50 0.38
C ARG A 596 -32.69 -43.79 -0.30
N ASP A 597 -33.84 -44.32 0.15
CA ASP A 597 -34.43 -45.54 -0.43
C ASP A 597 -35.01 -45.29 -1.83
N THR A 598 -35.51 -44.07 -2.05
CA THR A 598 -36.11 -43.62 -3.30
C THR A 598 -35.64 -42.21 -3.65
N GLN A 599 -35.44 -41.95 -4.94
CA GLN A 599 -35.06 -40.64 -5.47
C GLN A 599 -36.11 -39.58 -5.08
N GLY A 600 -35.67 -38.50 -4.44
CA GLY A 600 -36.51 -37.38 -3.99
C GLY A 600 -36.17 -36.02 -4.64
N GLY A 601 -35.11 -35.96 -5.44
CA GLY A 601 -34.59 -34.75 -6.07
C GLY A 601 -33.71 -33.91 -5.14
N ILE A 602 -33.07 -32.90 -5.74
CA ILE A 602 -32.07 -32.05 -5.07
C ILE A 602 -32.59 -31.41 -3.78
N VAL A 603 -33.85 -30.96 -3.74
CA VAL A 603 -34.46 -30.32 -2.56
C VAL A 603 -34.58 -31.32 -1.40
N ALA A 604 -35.10 -32.53 -1.65
CA ALA A 604 -35.28 -33.53 -0.62
C ALA A 604 -33.94 -34.03 -0.07
N ALA A 605 -32.97 -34.28 -0.96
CA ALA A 605 -31.62 -34.69 -0.59
C ALA A 605 -30.90 -33.59 0.21
N SER A 606 -30.98 -32.33 -0.22
CA SER A 606 -30.39 -31.19 0.50
C SER A 606 -31.03 -30.99 1.87
N ASN A 607 -32.35 -31.08 1.99
CA ASN A 607 -33.03 -30.95 3.29
C ASN A 607 -32.70 -32.11 4.24
N ASP A 608 -32.50 -33.32 3.74
CA ASP A 608 -32.00 -34.43 4.55
C ASP A 608 -30.58 -34.16 5.04
N ALA A 609 -29.70 -33.60 4.19
CA ALA A 609 -28.35 -33.19 4.58
C ALA A 609 -28.37 -32.06 5.63
N ILE A 610 -29.21 -31.04 5.44
CA ILE A 610 -29.40 -29.94 6.39
C ILE A 610 -29.87 -30.47 7.76
N LYS A 611 -30.72 -31.50 7.81
CA LYS A 611 -31.16 -32.11 9.07
C LYS A 611 -30.05 -32.87 9.80
N MET A 612 -29.06 -33.39 9.07
CA MET A 612 -27.88 -34.05 9.66
C MET A 612 -26.84 -33.04 10.17
N ALA A 613 -26.89 -31.80 9.71
CA ALA A 613 -25.92 -30.76 10.05
C ALA A 613 -25.98 -30.37 11.53
N THR A 614 -24.81 -30.36 12.18
CA THR A 614 -24.60 -29.99 13.58
C THR A 614 -23.88 -28.66 13.75
N ALA A 615 -23.09 -28.25 12.77
CA ALA A 615 -22.29 -27.03 12.83
C ALA A 615 -23.13 -25.74 12.77
N PRO A 616 -22.60 -24.59 13.23
CA PRO A 616 -23.32 -23.30 13.20
C PRO A 616 -23.65 -22.77 11.80
N TYR A 617 -22.86 -23.12 10.77
CA TYR A 617 -23.03 -22.63 9.40
C TYR A 617 -23.21 -23.77 8.41
N ILE A 618 -24.12 -23.58 7.45
CA ILE A 618 -24.39 -24.50 6.34
C ILE A 618 -23.73 -23.95 5.08
N ALA A 619 -22.81 -24.71 4.48
CA ALA A 619 -22.19 -24.39 3.20
C ALA A 619 -22.74 -25.31 2.11
N PHE A 620 -23.25 -24.75 1.01
CA PHE A 620 -23.81 -25.52 -0.10
C PHE A 620 -22.74 -25.88 -1.14
N LEU A 621 -22.66 -27.15 -1.52
CA LEU A 621 -21.74 -27.66 -2.54
C LEU A 621 -22.47 -28.64 -3.46
N ASP A 622 -22.40 -28.38 -4.77
CA ASP A 622 -22.95 -29.28 -5.77
C ASP A 622 -21.97 -30.44 -6.05
N HIS A 623 -22.51 -31.62 -6.34
CA HIS A 623 -21.75 -32.86 -6.41
C HIS A 623 -20.72 -32.94 -7.55
N ASP A 624 -20.77 -32.04 -8.53
CA ASP A 624 -19.86 -31.94 -9.68
C ASP A 624 -18.96 -30.69 -9.69
N ASP A 625 -19.00 -29.89 -8.62
CA ASP A 625 -18.25 -28.65 -8.43
C ASP A 625 -17.08 -28.80 -7.44
N ARG A 626 -16.27 -27.74 -7.26
CA ARG A 626 -15.13 -27.75 -6.31
C ARG A 626 -15.13 -26.51 -5.43
N LEU A 627 -14.67 -26.67 -4.19
CA LEU A 627 -14.27 -25.55 -3.35
C LEU A 627 -12.80 -25.21 -3.59
N HIS A 628 -12.46 -23.92 -3.58
CA HIS A 628 -11.05 -23.52 -3.48
C HIS A 628 -10.50 -24.01 -2.13
N ASN A 629 -9.23 -24.45 -2.07
CA ASN A 629 -8.64 -25.04 -0.84
C ASN A 629 -8.65 -24.10 0.38
N GLU A 630 -8.77 -22.79 0.15
CA GLU A 630 -8.83 -21.76 1.19
C GLU A 630 -10.27 -21.28 1.51
N ALA A 631 -11.30 -21.84 0.86
CA ALA A 631 -12.67 -21.33 0.95
C ALA A 631 -13.20 -21.24 2.39
N LEU A 632 -13.10 -22.34 3.13
CA LEU A 632 -13.56 -22.38 4.52
C LEU A 632 -12.65 -21.58 5.46
N LEU A 633 -11.36 -21.48 5.14
CA LEU A 633 -10.42 -20.67 5.92
C LEU A 633 -10.76 -19.18 5.80
N ALA A 634 -10.91 -18.68 4.58
CA ALA A 634 -11.23 -17.28 4.32
C ALA A 634 -12.53 -16.87 5.03
N ILE A 635 -13.54 -17.75 5.01
CA ILE A 635 -14.81 -17.53 5.72
C ILE A 635 -14.59 -17.60 7.24
N ALA A 636 -13.85 -18.59 7.76
CA ALA A 636 -13.56 -18.72 9.19
C ALA A 636 -12.84 -17.50 9.77
N LEU A 637 -11.90 -16.91 9.01
CA LEU A 637 -11.20 -15.68 9.37
C LEU A 637 -12.17 -14.50 9.49
N LYS A 638 -13.11 -14.35 8.56
CA LYS A 638 -14.17 -13.33 8.67
C LYS A 638 -15.07 -13.56 9.88
N LEU A 639 -15.38 -14.82 10.20
CA LEU A 639 -16.17 -15.18 11.37
C LEU A 639 -15.46 -14.94 12.70
N GLN A 640 -14.13 -14.77 12.74
CA GLN A 640 -13.43 -14.32 13.95
C GLN A 640 -13.73 -12.87 14.31
N GLN A 641 -14.05 -12.05 13.30
CA GLN A 641 -14.27 -10.62 13.46
C GLN A 641 -15.72 -10.34 13.84
N GLN A 642 -16.65 -11.05 13.21
CA GLN A 642 -18.08 -10.81 13.35
C GLN A 642 -18.89 -12.04 12.94
N ASP A 643 -20.06 -12.21 13.57
CA ASP A 643 -21.05 -13.23 13.21
C ASP A 643 -21.96 -12.73 12.07
N TYR A 644 -22.20 -13.56 11.07
CA TYR A 644 -22.99 -13.21 9.88
C TYR A 644 -24.20 -14.15 9.73
N THR A 645 -25.27 -13.66 9.11
CA THR A 645 -26.42 -14.50 8.78
C THR A 645 -26.25 -15.19 7.43
N LEU A 646 -25.67 -14.45 6.47
CA LEU A 646 -25.39 -14.90 5.11
C LEU A 646 -23.96 -14.53 4.77
N LEU A 647 -23.19 -15.48 4.25
CA LEU A 647 -21.92 -15.22 3.60
C LEU A 647 -21.96 -15.78 2.19
N TYR A 648 -21.32 -15.09 1.26
CA TYR A 648 -21.10 -15.63 -0.08
C TYR A 648 -19.80 -15.12 -0.67
N THR A 649 -19.31 -15.83 -1.68
CA THR A 649 -18.02 -15.55 -2.31
C THR A 649 -18.19 -15.24 -3.78
N ASP A 650 -17.18 -14.69 -4.45
CA ASP A 650 -17.11 -14.75 -5.93
C ASP A 650 -16.96 -16.22 -6.40
N SER A 651 -17.09 -16.46 -7.70
CA SER A 651 -16.95 -17.81 -8.26
C SER A 651 -16.23 -17.86 -9.61
N LEU A 652 -15.70 -19.03 -9.93
CA LEU A 652 -15.02 -19.34 -11.17
C LEU A 652 -15.81 -20.40 -11.93
N MET A 653 -16.17 -20.13 -13.18
CA MET A 653 -16.67 -21.16 -14.08
C MET A 653 -15.48 -21.96 -14.62
N ILE A 654 -15.55 -23.28 -14.54
CA ILE A 654 -14.56 -24.22 -15.07
C ILE A 654 -15.19 -25.17 -16.09
N ASP A 655 -14.39 -25.69 -17.02
CA ASP A 655 -14.84 -26.74 -17.94
C ASP A 655 -14.80 -28.15 -17.30
N HIS A 656 -15.15 -29.19 -18.05
CA HIS A 656 -15.11 -30.59 -17.58
C HIS A 656 -13.71 -31.02 -17.12
N SER A 657 -12.64 -30.49 -17.72
CA SER A 657 -11.25 -30.75 -17.33
C SER A 657 -10.78 -29.92 -16.12
N GLY A 658 -11.62 -29.00 -15.64
CA GLY A 658 -11.31 -28.11 -14.53
C GLY A 658 -10.53 -26.86 -14.91
N GLN A 659 -10.46 -26.52 -16.22
CA GLN A 659 -9.81 -25.30 -16.67
C GLN A 659 -10.73 -24.08 -16.49
N PRO A 660 -10.21 -22.95 -15.98
CA PRO A 660 -10.97 -21.70 -15.86
C PRO A 660 -11.52 -21.20 -17.19
N MET A 661 -12.80 -20.85 -17.21
CA MET A 661 -13.49 -20.26 -18.36
C MET A 661 -13.87 -18.79 -18.10
N HIS A 662 -14.53 -18.53 -16.97
CA HIS A 662 -15.05 -17.19 -16.60
C HIS A 662 -14.89 -16.96 -15.11
N ALA A 663 -14.53 -15.75 -14.69
CA ALA A 663 -14.65 -15.33 -13.29
C ALA A 663 -15.90 -14.46 -13.12
N TYR A 664 -16.69 -14.77 -12.10
CA TYR A 664 -17.87 -14.05 -11.68
C TYR A 664 -17.54 -13.21 -10.45
N ASN A 665 -17.26 -11.92 -10.65
CA ASN A 665 -17.15 -10.96 -9.57
C ASN A 665 -18.54 -10.38 -9.30
N LYS A 666 -19.10 -10.69 -8.15
CA LYS A 666 -20.48 -10.41 -7.79
C LYS A 666 -20.61 -9.01 -7.19
N ALA A 667 -21.85 -8.54 -7.19
CA ALA A 667 -22.22 -7.38 -6.40
C ALA A 667 -22.22 -7.76 -4.90
N ASP A 668 -21.98 -6.77 -4.04
CA ASP A 668 -22.36 -6.85 -2.63
C ASP A 668 -23.88 -6.96 -2.50
N TRP A 669 -24.36 -7.19 -1.28
CA TRP A 669 -25.77 -7.44 -0.97
C TRP A 669 -26.71 -6.49 -1.71
N SER A 670 -27.36 -7.02 -2.75
CA SER A 670 -28.20 -6.27 -3.69
C SER A 670 -29.60 -6.89 -3.73
N PRO A 671 -30.44 -6.64 -2.71
CA PRO A 671 -31.74 -7.30 -2.57
C PRO A 671 -32.74 -6.92 -3.68
N GLU A 672 -32.59 -5.75 -4.32
CA GLU A 672 -33.42 -5.38 -5.47
C GLU A 672 -32.94 -6.08 -6.75
N THR A 673 -31.62 -6.26 -6.91
CA THR A 673 -31.07 -7.08 -8.00
C THR A 673 -31.58 -8.53 -7.92
N LEU A 674 -31.74 -9.10 -6.72
CA LEU A 674 -32.28 -10.46 -6.53
C LEU A 674 -33.71 -10.64 -7.06
N LEU A 675 -34.48 -9.57 -7.23
CA LEU A 675 -35.81 -9.63 -7.84
C LEU A 675 -35.75 -9.82 -9.36
N HIS A 676 -34.57 -9.69 -9.96
CA HIS A 676 -34.36 -9.76 -11.41
C HIS A 676 -33.30 -10.78 -11.82
N LEU A 677 -32.31 -11.06 -10.96
CA LEU A 677 -31.23 -12.01 -11.21
C LEU A 677 -30.69 -12.63 -9.90
N ASN A 678 -30.54 -13.96 -9.86
CA ASN A 678 -29.75 -14.64 -8.83
C ASN A 678 -28.25 -14.35 -9.02
N HIS A 679 -27.80 -13.20 -8.51
CA HIS A 679 -26.40 -12.78 -8.61
C HIS A 679 -25.49 -13.42 -7.55
N ILE A 680 -26.06 -14.04 -6.50
CA ILE A 680 -25.30 -14.59 -5.36
C ILE A 680 -24.87 -16.04 -5.61
N ASN A 681 -25.71 -16.91 -6.18
CA ASN A 681 -25.40 -18.30 -6.54
C ASN A 681 -24.47 -19.07 -5.55
N HIS A 682 -23.26 -19.48 -5.95
CA HIS A 682 -22.29 -20.27 -5.17
C HIS A 682 -20.97 -19.51 -4.99
N LEU A 683 -20.22 -19.64 -3.89
CA LEU A 683 -20.53 -20.35 -2.66
C LEU A 683 -21.49 -19.52 -1.83
N THR A 684 -22.57 -20.15 -1.35
CA THR A 684 -23.48 -19.55 -0.36
C THR A 684 -23.32 -20.30 0.96
N VAL A 685 -23.17 -19.56 2.05
CA VAL A 685 -23.06 -20.07 3.42
C VAL A 685 -24.09 -19.36 4.29
N VAL A 686 -24.95 -20.11 4.96
CA VAL A 686 -26.06 -19.56 5.75
C VAL A 686 -25.97 -20.06 7.19
N LYS A 687 -26.27 -19.18 8.15
CA LYS A 687 -26.36 -19.57 9.55
C LYS A 687 -27.44 -20.63 9.73
N ARG A 688 -27.09 -21.77 10.35
CA ARG A 688 -27.97 -22.95 10.45
C ARG A 688 -29.28 -22.65 11.16
N GLU A 689 -29.23 -21.83 12.22
CA GLU A 689 -30.41 -21.40 12.96
C GLU A 689 -31.41 -20.66 12.06
N THR A 690 -30.92 -19.73 11.24
CA THR A 690 -31.72 -19.00 10.25
C THR A 690 -32.34 -19.95 9.23
N LEU A 691 -31.56 -20.88 8.68
CA LEU A 691 -32.08 -21.87 7.73
C LEU A 691 -33.15 -22.77 8.34
N THR A 692 -32.99 -23.12 9.63
CA THR A 692 -33.97 -23.89 10.40
C THR A 692 -35.25 -23.09 10.61
N GLN A 693 -35.15 -21.81 10.95
CA GLN A 693 -36.29 -20.90 11.10
C GLN A 693 -37.08 -20.75 9.79
N LEU A 694 -36.40 -20.71 8.64
CA LEU A 694 -37.03 -20.66 7.32
C LEU A 694 -37.67 -22.00 6.89
N GLY A 695 -37.42 -23.10 7.62
CA GLY A 695 -37.96 -24.42 7.30
C GLY A 695 -37.19 -25.16 6.19
N GLY A 696 -35.97 -24.72 5.86
CA GLY A 696 -35.13 -25.32 4.82
C GLY A 696 -35.55 -24.94 3.39
N LEU A 697 -35.21 -25.81 2.42
CA LEU A 697 -35.48 -25.59 1.01
C LEU A 697 -36.91 -26.04 0.65
N ARG A 698 -37.62 -25.24 -0.15
CA ARG A 698 -39.01 -25.48 -0.54
C ARG A 698 -39.11 -26.32 -1.81
N HIS A 699 -39.92 -27.38 -1.79
CA HIS A 699 -40.01 -28.36 -2.88
C HIS A 699 -40.73 -27.80 -4.12
N GLU A 700 -41.59 -26.80 -3.94
CA GLU A 700 -42.35 -26.13 -5.00
C GLU A 700 -41.45 -25.42 -6.01
N PHE A 701 -40.21 -25.09 -5.62
CA PHE A 701 -39.24 -24.36 -6.43
C PHE A 701 -38.04 -25.21 -6.85
N ASN A 702 -38.22 -26.54 -6.96
CA ASN A 702 -37.19 -27.44 -7.46
C ASN A 702 -36.63 -26.94 -8.81
N GLY A 703 -35.30 -26.74 -8.89
CA GLY A 703 -34.60 -26.13 -10.01
C GLY A 703 -34.21 -24.66 -9.81
N ALA A 704 -34.79 -24.00 -8.80
CA ALA A 704 -34.50 -22.63 -8.39
C ALA A 704 -34.54 -22.46 -6.86
N GLN A 705 -34.35 -23.55 -6.11
CA GLN A 705 -34.46 -23.60 -4.65
C GLN A 705 -33.40 -22.74 -3.94
N ASP A 706 -32.24 -22.54 -4.58
CA ASP A 706 -31.17 -21.66 -4.15
C ASP A 706 -31.58 -20.19 -4.25
N TRP A 707 -32.18 -19.79 -5.38
CA TRP A 707 -32.73 -18.45 -5.56
C TRP A 707 -33.89 -18.21 -4.60
N ASP A 708 -34.77 -19.19 -4.44
CA ASP A 708 -35.86 -19.13 -3.47
C ASP A 708 -35.37 -18.89 -2.04
N LEU A 709 -34.32 -19.61 -1.60
CA LEU A 709 -33.70 -19.38 -0.28
C LEU A 709 -33.17 -17.95 -0.15
N LEU A 710 -32.50 -17.41 -1.17
CA LEU A 710 -31.99 -16.04 -1.16
C LEU A 710 -33.12 -15.01 -1.11
N LEU A 711 -34.23 -15.27 -1.79
CA LEU A 711 -35.46 -14.47 -1.70
C LEU A 711 -36.07 -14.54 -0.29
N GLN A 712 -36.05 -15.70 0.38
CA GLN A 712 -36.50 -15.80 1.77
C GLN A 712 -35.58 -15.05 2.75
N LEU A 713 -34.25 -15.15 2.57
CA LEU A 713 -33.28 -14.41 3.38
C LEU A 713 -33.43 -12.89 3.23
N ARG A 714 -33.79 -12.43 2.01
CA ARG A 714 -34.15 -11.03 1.76
C ARG A 714 -35.28 -10.55 2.66
N GLU A 715 -36.26 -11.39 2.97
CA GLU A 715 -37.42 -11.03 3.82
C GLU A 715 -37.07 -10.86 5.30
N LEU A 716 -35.91 -11.35 5.73
CA LEU A 716 -35.41 -11.08 7.08
C LEU A 716 -34.88 -9.64 7.24
N ALA A 717 -34.93 -8.83 6.18
CA ALA A 717 -34.47 -7.44 6.14
C ALA A 717 -33.04 -7.31 6.71
N LEU A 718 -32.16 -8.25 6.30
CA LEU A 718 -30.78 -8.31 6.79
C LEU A 718 -30.09 -6.97 6.55
N SER A 719 -29.50 -6.42 7.61
CA SER A 719 -28.62 -5.27 7.49
C SER A 719 -27.35 -5.66 6.72
N GLU A 720 -26.64 -4.68 6.15
CA GLU A 720 -25.41 -4.98 5.42
C GLU A 720 -24.34 -5.60 6.33
N GLU A 721 -24.36 -5.32 7.63
CA GLU A 721 -23.47 -5.94 8.62
C GLU A 721 -23.79 -7.42 8.84
N GLN A 722 -25.01 -7.88 8.56
CA GLN A 722 -25.40 -9.28 8.69
C GLN A 722 -25.05 -10.12 7.46
N VAL A 723 -24.56 -9.49 6.37
CA VAL A 723 -24.22 -10.16 5.11
C VAL A 723 -22.75 -9.92 4.76
N CYS A 724 -21.98 -10.99 4.60
CA CYS A 724 -20.57 -10.90 4.22
C CYS A 724 -20.37 -11.37 2.78
N HIS A 725 -19.96 -10.47 1.89
CA HIS A 725 -19.47 -10.83 0.57
C HIS A 725 -17.93 -10.88 0.57
N LEU A 726 -17.35 -12.07 0.41
CA LEU A 726 -15.91 -12.24 0.19
C LEU A 726 -15.64 -12.16 -1.32
N ARG A 727 -15.05 -11.04 -1.76
CA ARG A 727 -14.69 -10.78 -3.17
C ARG A 727 -13.48 -11.60 -3.64
N GLN A 728 -13.59 -12.92 -3.50
CA GLN A 728 -12.59 -13.94 -3.83
C GLN A 728 -13.29 -15.13 -4.49
N PRO A 729 -12.78 -15.66 -5.62
CA PRO A 729 -13.41 -16.76 -6.35
C PRO A 729 -13.19 -18.10 -5.64
N LEU A 730 -13.86 -18.32 -4.52
CA LEU A 730 -13.66 -19.46 -3.62
C LEU A 730 -14.52 -20.69 -3.97
N TYR A 731 -15.33 -20.59 -5.03
CA TYR A 731 -16.14 -21.68 -5.56
C TYR A 731 -15.86 -21.86 -7.05
N GLU A 732 -15.68 -23.10 -7.47
CA GLU A 732 -15.44 -23.45 -8.87
C GLU A 732 -16.61 -24.25 -9.43
N TRP A 733 -17.41 -23.57 -10.24
CA TRP A 733 -18.64 -24.06 -10.84
C TRP A 733 -18.38 -24.67 -12.22
N ARG A 734 -18.79 -25.91 -12.44
CA ARG A 734 -18.53 -26.64 -13.68
C ARG A 734 -19.60 -26.45 -14.75
N ALA A 735 -19.14 -26.05 -15.93
CA ALA A 735 -19.95 -26.02 -17.15
C ALA A 735 -19.98 -27.43 -17.80
N THR A 736 -20.86 -28.31 -17.33
CA THR A 736 -21.10 -29.64 -17.94
C THR A 736 -22.20 -29.58 -19.00
N ALA A 737 -22.26 -30.57 -19.92
CA ALA A 737 -23.32 -30.67 -20.93
C ALA A 737 -24.74 -30.81 -20.33
N GLY A 738 -24.83 -31.30 -19.09
CA GLY A 738 -26.08 -31.36 -18.31
C GLY A 738 -26.33 -30.13 -17.42
N SER A 739 -25.40 -29.17 -17.35
CA SER A 739 -25.54 -27.95 -16.53
C SER A 739 -26.52 -26.97 -17.16
N VAL A 740 -27.33 -26.31 -16.33
CA VAL A 740 -28.30 -25.26 -16.75
C VAL A 740 -27.61 -24.15 -17.56
N ALA A 741 -26.32 -23.94 -17.36
CA ALA A 741 -25.53 -22.88 -18.00
C ALA A 741 -25.16 -23.13 -19.48
N TYR A 742 -25.15 -24.38 -19.98
CA TYR A 742 -24.59 -24.69 -21.31
C TYR A 742 -25.65 -24.83 -22.41
N GLN A 743 -26.88 -25.21 -22.06
CA GLN A 743 -27.98 -25.43 -23.02
C GLN A 743 -29.25 -24.71 -22.55
N GLY A 744 -29.35 -23.40 -22.85
CA GLY A 744 -30.56 -22.60 -22.58
C GLY A 744 -31.85 -23.07 -23.27
N GLY A 745 -31.81 -24.18 -24.03
CA GLY A 745 -32.96 -24.79 -24.70
C GLY A 745 -33.57 -26.02 -23.99
N GLU A 746 -32.84 -26.77 -23.16
CA GLU A 746 -33.30 -28.10 -22.69
C GLU A 746 -33.84 -28.11 -21.24
N LYS A 747 -33.53 -27.12 -20.40
CA LYS A 747 -34.05 -27.05 -19.01
C LYS A 747 -34.98 -25.85 -18.75
N ARG A 748 -35.94 -25.66 -19.66
CA ARG A 748 -37.00 -24.64 -19.56
C ARG A 748 -37.70 -24.64 -18.19
N TRP A 749 -37.84 -25.82 -17.59
CA TRP A 749 -38.47 -26.02 -16.28
C TRP A 749 -37.76 -25.31 -15.12
N ALA A 750 -36.42 -25.23 -15.10
CA ALA A 750 -35.68 -24.57 -14.01
C ALA A 750 -35.85 -23.04 -14.07
N PHE A 751 -35.88 -22.50 -15.29
CA PHE A 751 -36.18 -21.10 -15.52
C PHE A 751 -37.65 -20.77 -15.21
N GLU A 752 -38.60 -21.67 -15.54
CA GLU A 752 -39.99 -21.55 -15.13
C GLU A 752 -40.15 -21.60 -13.60
N ALA A 753 -39.41 -22.48 -12.91
CA ALA A 753 -39.37 -22.55 -11.45
C ALA A 753 -38.83 -21.25 -10.82
N ALA A 754 -37.80 -20.64 -11.40
CA ALA A 754 -37.28 -19.34 -10.96
C ALA A 754 -38.32 -18.22 -11.11
N GLY A 755 -39.01 -18.16 -12.26
CA GLY A 755 -40.11 -17.21 -12.46
C GLY A 755 -41.26 -17.42 -11.47
N LEU A 756 -41.57 -18.67 -11.13
CA LEU A 756 -42.57 -19.02 -10.12
C LEU A 756 -42.12 -18.59 -8.71
N ALA A 757 -40.87 -18.83 -8.33
CA ALA A 757 -40.30 -18.41 -7.05
C ALA A 757 -40.37 -16.89 -6.87
N LEU A 758 -39.96 -16.13 -7.89
CA LEU A 758 -40.07 -14.67 -7.90
C LEU A 758 -41.53 -14.19 -7.77
N LYS A 759 -42.43 -14.74 -8.58
CA LYS A 759 -43.85 -14.35 -8.56
C LYS A 759 -44.47 -14.65 -7.20
N HIS A 760 -44.20 -15.83 -6.65
CA HIS A 760 -44.69 -16.24 -5.34
C HIS A 760 -44.15 -15.34 -4.23
N HIS A 761 -42.84 -15.06 -4.23
CA HIS A 761 -42.20 -14.16 -3.29
C HIS A 761 -42.83 -12.75 -3.31
N LEU A 762 -43.01 -12.15 -4.49
CA LEU A 762 -43.61 -10.82 -4.62
C LEU A 762 -45.06 -10.79 -4.12
N ILE A 763 -45.87 -11.83 -4.41
CA ILE A 763 -47.25 -11.94 -3.90
C ILE A 763 -47.28 -12.10 -2.38
N GLN A 764 -46.37 -12.89 -1.79
CA GLN A 764 -46.28 -13.06 -0.33
C GLN A 764 -45.96 -11.76 0.41
N ARG A 765 -45.30 -10.80 -0.25
CA ARG A 765 -45.08 -9.44 0.27
C ARG A 765 -46.31 -8.53 0.23
N GLY A 766 -47.45 -9.05 -0.23
CA GLY A 766 -48.66 -8.26 -0.40
C GLY A 766 -48.65 -7.35 -1.62
N LEU A 767 -47.73 -7.56 -2.57
CA LEU A 767 -47.74 -6.83 -3.84
C LEU A 767 -48.86 -7.35 -4.75
N GLU A 768 -49.61 -6.42 -5.33
CA GLU A 768 -50.73 -6.72 -6.21
C GLU A 768 -50.32 -6.68 -7.69
N GLU A 769 -51.10 -7.35 -8.55
CA GLU A 769 -50.94 -7.32 -10.02
C GLU A 769 -49.52 -7.68 -10.49
N VAL A 770 -48.88 -8.62 -9.79
CA VAL A 770 -47.50 -9.05 -10.06
C VAL A 770 -47.36 -9.72 -11.42
N SER A 771 -46.46 -9.18 -12.24
CA SER A 771 -46.01 -9.74 -13.52
C SER A 771 -44.52 -10.06 -13.44
N VAL A 772 -44.15 -11.30 -13.78
CA VAL A 772 -42.76 -11.76 -13.89
C VAL A 772 -42.57 -12.30 -15.29
N THR A 773 -41.71 -11.64 -16.07
CA THR A 773 -41.49 -12.00 -17.47
C THR A 773 -40.00 -12.21 -17.76
N PRO A 774 -39.64 -13.19 -18.61
CA PRO A 774 -38.26 -13.39 -19.01
C PRO A 774 -37.66 -12.13 -19.65
N ASN A 775 -36.46 -11.74 -19.24
CA ASN A 775 -35.76 -10.64 -19.90
C ASN A 775 -35.25 -11.11 -21.27
N LYS A 776 -35.72 -10.48 -22.35
CA LYS A 776 -35.31 -10.84 -23.72
C LYS A 776 -33.92 -10.31 -24.09
N LYS A 777 -33.37 -9.35 -23.34
CA LYS A 777 -32.11 -8.67 -23.65
C LYS A 777 -30.93 -9.14 -22.77
N ALA A 778 -31.19 -9.93 -21.71
CA ALA A 778 -30.20 -10.39 -20.73
C ALA A 778 -30.69 -11.65 -19.99
N ALA A 779 -29.80 -12.28 -19.21
CA ALA A 779 -30.23 -13.32 -18.27
C ALA A 779 -31.11 -12.72 -17.15
N GLY A 780 -32.09 -13.50 -16.66
CA GLY A 780 -32.99 -13.10 -15.57
C GLY A 780 -34.39 -12.65 -16.02
N PHE A 781 -35.04 -11.85 -15.18
CA PHE A 781 -36.46 -11.49 -15.32
C PHE A 781 -36.70 -9.98 -15.20
N ILE A 782 -37.80 -9.52 -15.78
CA ILE A 782 -38.41 -8.22 -15.55
C ILE A 782 -39.64 -8.45 -14.67
N CYS A 783 -39.63 -7.81 -13.50
CA CYS A 783 -40.69 -7.89 -12.52
C CYS A 783 -41.40 -6.54 -12.42
N GLN A 784 -42.73 -6.57 -12.50
CA GLN A 784 -43.61 -5.40 -12.38
C GLN A 784 -44.72 -5.71 -11.38
N TRP A 785 -45.15 -4.70 -10.64
CA TRP A 785 -46.24 -4.80 -9.68
C TRP A 785 -46.96 -3.47 -9.54
N ARG A 786 -48.19 -3.51 -9.03
CA ARG A 786 -48.92 -2.30 -8.70
C ARG A 786 -48.30 -1.62 -7.48
N SER A 787 -48.07 -0.32 -7.59
CA SER A 787 -47.59 0.54 -6.51
C SER A 787 -48.52 1.73 -6.28
N PRO A 788 -48.55 2.31 -5.07
CA PRO A 788 -49.24 3.57 -4.83
C PRO A 788 -48.68 4.69 -5.72
N LEU A 789 -49.56 5.55 -6.22
CA LEU A 789 -49.23 6.66 -7.13
C LEU A 789 -49.52 7.99 -6.45
N GLU A 790 -48.66 8.33 -5.48
CA GLU A 790 -48.74 9.60 -4.76
C GLU A 790 -48.33 10.78 -5.64
N PRO A 791 -48.78 12.02 -5.35
CA PRO A 791 -48.35 13.18 -6.11
C PRO A 791 -46.82 13.32 -6.20
N ILE A 792 -46.33 13.75 -7.35
CA ILE A 792 -44.89 14.01 -7.60
C ILE A 792 -44.68 15.50 -7.89
N ASP A 793 -43.66 16.11 -7.28
CA ASP A 793 -43.10 17.38 -7.75
C ASP A 793 -41.93 17.08 -8.70
N ILE A 794 -42.10 17.40 -9.98
CA ILE A 794 -41.08 17.28 -11.02
C ILE A 794 -40.30 18.59 -11.09
N ILE A 795 -39.03 18.55 -10.70
CA ILE A 795 -38.15 19.72 -10.63
C ILE A 795 -37.30 19.80 -11.88
N ILE A 796 -37.41 20.92 -12.60
CA ILE A 796 -36.73 21.15 -13.88
C ILE A 796 -35.96 22.48 -13.82
N PRO A 797 -34.64 22.47 -13.57
CA PRO A 797 -33.80 23.64 -13.77
C PRO A 797 -33.58 23.89 -15.26
N THR A 798 -33.68 25.13 -15.70
CA THR A 798 -33.45 25.51 -17.11
C THR A 798 -32.59 26.76 -17.27
N HIS A 799 -31.73 26.74 -18.29
CA HIS A 799 -30.90 27.87 -18.71
C HIS A 799 -30.77 27.89 -20.24
N ASN A 800 -31.49 28.78 -20.92
CA ASN A 800 -31.31 29.02 -22.37
C ASN A 800 -31.55 27.81 -23.30
N ASN A 801 -32.39 26.86 -22.91
CA ASN A 801 -32.69 25.65 -23.68
C ASN A 801 -34.20 25.49 -24.00
N VAL A 802 -34.72 26.32 -24.90
CA VAL A 802 -36.16 26.35 -25.22
C VAL A 802 -36.65 25.05 -25.86
N GLU A 803 -35.93 24.54 -26.87
CA GLU A 803 -36.35 23.34 -27.62
C GLU A 803 -36.32 22.09 -26.74
N GLY A 804 -35.26 21.90 -25.95
CA GLY A 804 -35.19 20.80 -25.00
C GLY A 804 -36.36 20.84 -24.01
N LEU A 805 -36.55 22.00 -23.36
CA LEU A 805 -37.62 22.18 -22.37
C LEU A 805 -38.99 21.89 -22.98
N LYS A 806 -39.24 22.34 -24.21
CA LYS A 806 -40.49 22.07 -24.91
C LYS A 806 -40.71 20.57 -25.12
N THR A 807 -39.72 19.84 -25.64
CA THR A 807 -39.80 18.37 -25.82
C THR A 807 -40.02 17.65 -24.49
N CYS A 808 -39.35 18.08 -23.42
CA CYS A 808 -39.51 17.52 -22.09
C CYS A 808 -40.95 17.70 -21.57
N ILE A 809 -41.51 18.92 -21.67
CA ILE A 809 -42.89 19.21 -21.24
C ILE A 809 -43.92 18.43 -22.06
N GLU A 810 -43.76 18.34 -23.39
CA GLU A 810 -44.64 17.56 -24.27
C GLU A 810 -44.64 16.06 -23.91
N GLY A 811 -43.48 15.50 -23.54
CA GLY A 811 -43.38 14.12 -23.06
C GLY A 811 -43.99 13.92 -21.67
N LEU A 812 -43.86 14.89 -20.77
CA LEU A 812 -44.51 14.86 -19.46
C LEU A 812 -46.04 14.86 -19.59
N GLN A 813 -46.60 15.63 -20.53
CA GLN A 813 -48.04 15.63 -20.82
C GLN A 813 -48.57 14.27 -21.31
N GLN A 814 -47.72 13.43 -21.91
CA GLN A 814 -48.06 12.08 -22.38
C GLN A 814 -47.77 10.98 -21.35
N THR A 815 -47.25 11.35 -20.18
CA THR A 815 -46.89 10.39 -19.13
C THR A 815 -48.15 9.84 -18.47
N ASP A 816 -48.26 8.51 -18.38
CA ASP A 816 -49.31 7.83 -17.64
C ASP A 816 -48.98 7.86 -16.14
N TYR A 817 -49.21 9.01 -15.50
CA TYR A 817 -49.13 9.16 -14.05
C TYR A 817 -50.24 10.12 -13.59
N PRO A 818 -51.04 9.74 -12.57
CA PRO A 818 -52.31 10.43 -12.30
C PRO A 818 -52.16 11.84 -11.74
N GLN A 819 -51.13 12.13 -10.95
CA GLN A 819 -50.95 13.42 -10.27
C GLN A 819 -49.47 13.81 -10.19
N PHE A 820 -49.09 14.91 -10.84
CA PHE A 820 -47.78 15.53 -10.68
C PHE A 820 -47.85 17.04 -10.93
N ASN A 821 -46.98 17.79 -10.27
CA ASN A 821 -46.70 19.20 -10.53
C ASN A 821 -45.36 19.34 -11.22
N ILE A 822 -45.20 20.36 -12.07
CA ILE A 822 -43.92 20.69 -12.71
C ILE A 822 -43.43 22.02 -12.13
N LEU A 823 -42.28 21.98 -11.46
CA LEU A 823 -41.61 23.12 -10.84
C LEU A 823 -40.40 23.48 -11.70
N ILE A 824 -40.58 24.46 -12.59
CA ILE A 824 -39.52 24.95 -13.47
C ILE A 824 -38.78 26.07 -12.76
N ILE A 825 -37.46 25.96 -12.59
CA ILE A 825 -36.63 27.05 -12.09
C ILE A 825 -35.75 27.62 -13.20
N ALA A 826 -36.11 28.82 -13.64
CA ALA A 826 -35.45 29.55 -14.70
C ALA A 826 -34.28 30.35 -14.12
N ASN A 827 -33.04 29.95 -14.45
CA ASN A 827 -31.84 30.65 -14.01
C ASN A 827 -31.28 31.51 -15.13
N ARG A 828 -31.28 32.84 -14.96
CA ARG A 828 -30.68 33.82 -15.90
C ARG A 828 -31.05 33.55 -17.38
N CYS A 829 -32.33 33.30 -17.63
CA CYS A 829 -32.85 32.98 -18.95
C CYS A 829 -32.93 34.21 -19.85
N SER A 830 -32.59 34.03 -21.13
CA SER A 830 -32.76 35.02 -22.19
C SER A 830 -34.24 35.21 -22.57
N GLU A 831 -34.55 36.29 -23.29
CA GLU A 831 -35.92 36.62 -23.67
C GLU A 831 -36.67 35.50 -24.40
N PRO A 832 -36.09 34.75 -25.36
CA PRO A 832 -36.80 33.65 -26.02
C PRO A 832 -37.32 32.57 -25.06
N VAL A 833 -36.54 32.23 -24.02
CA VAL A 833 -36.95 31.27 -22.99
C VAL A 833 -38.03 31.88 -22.12
N ASN A 834 -37.87 33.14 -21.71
CA ASN A 834 -38.86 33.84 -20.90
C ASN A 834 -40.21 33.95 -21.63
N GLU A 835 -40.21 34.18 -22.95
CA GLU A 835 -41.42 34.14 -23.77
C GLU A 835 -42.07 32.76 -23.77
N PHE A 836 -41.30 31.69 -23.94
CA PHE A 836 -41.83 30.33 -23.85
C PHE A 836 -42.40 30.01 -22.46
N LEU A 837 -41.69 30.36 -21.39
CA LEU A 837 -42.14 30.18 -20.00
C LEU A 837 -43.47 30.92 -19.73
N LYS A 838 -43.67 32.12 -20.27
CA LYS A 838 -44.96 32.84 -20.17
C LYS A 838 -46.12 32.01 -20.74
N THR A 839 -45.90 31.24 -21.82
CA THR A 839 -46.94 30.36 -22.38
C THR A 839 -47.32 29.22 -21.44
N LEU A 840 -46.36 28.72 -20.65
CA LEU A 840 -46.55 27.61 -19.73
C LEU A 840 -47.30 28.01 -18.45
N GLN A 841 -47.36 29.31 -18.10
CA GLN A 841 -48.12 29.81 -16.94
C GLN A 841 -49.63 29.54 -17.02
N SER A 842 -50.14 29.23 -18.22
CA SER A 842 -51.54 28.87 -18.43
C SER A 842 -51.90 27.46 -17.92
N TYR A 843 -50.91 26.60 -17.66
CA TYR A 843 -51.12 25.24 -17.17
C TYR A 843 -51.12 25.23 -15.62
N PRO A 844 -52.22 24.83 -14.96
CA PRO A 844 -52.34 24.91 -13.50
C PRO A 844 -51.36 24.01 -12.75
N GLN A 845 -50.86 22.94 -13.39
CA GLN A 845 -49.86 22.03 -12.83
C GLN A 845 -48.42 22.53 -12.98
N ILE A 846 -48.17 23.63 -13.69
CA ILE A 846 -46.82 24.18 -13.92
C ILE A 846 -46.62 25.44 -13.08
N LYS A 847 -45.58 25.44 -12.25
CA LYS A 847 -45.12 26.60 -11.48
C LYS A 847 -43.73 26.99 -11.92
N ILE A 848 -43.55 28.27 -12.23
CA ILE A 848 -42.28 28.83 -12.68
C ILE A 848 -41.67 29.68 -11.56
N LEU A 849 -40.42 29.41 -11.24
CA LEU A 849 -39.57 30.16 -10.32
C LEU A 849 -38.48 30.85 -11.12
N VAL A 850 -38.15 32.09 -10.76
CA VAL A 850 -37.08 32.86 -11.41
C VAL A 850 -35.95 33.04 -10.43
N ASN A 851 -34.72 32.72 -10.85
CA ASN A 851 -33.49 32.91 -10.08
C ASN A 851 -32.46 33.68 -10.92
N GLU A 852 -31.94 34.78 -10.36
CA GLU A 852 -30.95 35.66 -11.00
C GLU A 852 -29.52 35.47 -10.45
N GLU A 853 -29.35 34.53 -9.53
CA GLU A 853 -28.07 34.23 -8.90
C GLU A 853 -27.13 33.47 -9.84
N ALA A 854 -25.85 33.37 -9.44
CA ALA A 854 -24.87 32.60 -10.20
C ALA A 854 -25.30 31.12 -10.26
N PHE A 855 -25.04 30.47 -11.39
CA PHE A 855 -25.48 29.10 -11.61
C PHE A 855 -24.92 28.16 -10.54
N ASN A 856 -25.83 27.44 -9.87
CA ASN A 856 -25.54 26.36 -8.95
C ASN A 856 -26.68 25.35 -9.03
N TRP A 857 -26.43 24.20 -9.66
CA TRP A 857 -27.46 23.19 -9.91
C TRP A 857 -28.11 22.72 -8.60
N SER A 858 -27.31 22.48 -7.56
CA SER A 858 -27.80 22.05 -6.25
C SER A 858 -28.73 23.09 -5.61
N SER A 859 -28.33 24.36 -5.61
CA SER A 859 -29.14 25.43 -5.04
C SER A 859 -30.45 25.63 -5.80
N LEU A 860 -30.42 25.57 -7.15
CA LEU A 860 -31.63 25.69 -7.97
C LEU A 860 -32.64 24.58 -7.64
N ASN A 861 -32.18 23.34 -7.56
CA ASN A 861 -33.04 22.21 -7.19
C ASN A 861 -33.58 22.35 -5.75
N ASN A 862 -32.74 22.76 -4.79
CA ASN A 862 -33.17 22.99 -3.41
C ASN A 862 -34.27 24.06 -3.31
N GLN A 863 -34.12 25.18 -4.04
CA GLN A 863 -35.13 26.25 -4.10
C GLN A 863 -36.45 25.75 -4.69
N ALA A 864 -36.40 24.95 -5.76
CA ALA A 864 -37.59 24.38 -6.38
C ALA A 864 -38.31 23.38 -5.46
N VAL A 865 -37.58 22.49 -4.79
CA VAL A 865 -38.15 21.52 -3.83
C VAL A 865 -38.93 22.22 -2.71
N LYS A 866 -38.44 23.36 -2.22
CA LYS A 866 -39.08 24.18 -1.17
C LYS A 866 -40.37 24.87 -1.65
N ALA A 867 -40.55 25.03 -2.96
CA ALA A 867 -41.73 25.65 -3.55
C ALA A 867 -42.89 24.67 -3.81
N GLY A 868 -42.63 23.37 -3.69
CA GLY A 868 -43.61 22.28 -3.79
C GLY A 868 -43.84 21.59 -2.44
N ASN A 869 -44.81 20.68 -2.40
CA ASN A 869 -45.21 19.94 -1.20
C ASN A 869 -45.63 18.49 -1.47
N SER A 870 -45.37 17.96 -2.66
CA SER A 870 -45.71 16.57 -3.00
C SER A 870 -44.80 15.58 -2.26
N PRO A 871 -45.31 14.40 -1.86
CA PRO A 871 -44.55 13.40 -1.11
C PRO A 871 -43.38 12.78 -1.91
N LEU A 872 -43.45 12.82 -3.24
CA LEU A 872 -42.40 12.33 -4.13
C LEU A 872 -41.75 13.49 -4.89
N LEU A 873 -40.44 13.35 -5.13
CA LEU A 873 -39.62 14.31 -5.87
C LEU A 873 -39.00 13.62 -7.07
N LEU A 874 -39.11 14.24 -8.25
CA LEU A 874 -38.40 13.82 -9.45
C LEU A 874 -37.49 14.97 -9.91
N PHE A 875 -36.18 14.77 -9.85
CA PHE A 875 -35.23 15.67 -10.48
C PHE A 875 -35.06 15.27 -11.94
N LEU A 876 -35.28 16.22 -12.86
CA LEU A 876 -35.31 15.97 -14.29
C LEU A 876 -34.64 17.14 -15.03
N ASN A 877 -33.66 16.84 -15.88
CA ASN A 877 -33.08 17.87 -16.74
C ASN A 877 -34.09 18.34 -17.79
N ASP A 878 -33.92 19.59 -18.26
CA ASP A 878 -34.81 20.20 -19.24
C ASP A 878 -34.71 19.59 -20.65
N ASP A 879 -33.72 18.75 -20.93
CA ASP A 879 -33.48 18.10 -22.23
C ASP A 879 -33.63 16.57 -22.21
N VAL A 880 -34.47 16.07 -21.31
CA VAL A 880 -34.85 14.65 -21.26
C VAL A 880 -36.14 14.42 -22.06
N GLU A 881 -36.09 13.43 -22.95
CA GLU A 881 -37.20 12.99 -23.79
C GLU A 881 -37.68 11.59 -23.37
N MET A 882 -38.98 11.48 -23.13
CA MET A 882 -39.66 10.26 -22.69
C MET A 882 -39.97 9.35 -23.88
N ARG A 883 -39.63 8.05 -23.76
CA ARG A 883 -39.88 7.05 -24.85
C ARG A 883 -41.16 6.23 -24.69
N ASN A 884 -41.73 6.20 -23.50
CA ASN A 884 -42.85 5.34 -23.10
C ASN A 884 -43.71 6.11 -22.10
N ALA A 885 -45.05 6.05 -22.19
CA ALA A 885 -45.96 6.69 -21.26
C ALA A 885 -45.88 6.15 -19.81
N ALA A 886 -45.63 4.85 -19.61
CA ALA A 886 -45.60 4.19 -18.30
C ALA A 886 -44.28 4.34 -17.52
N TRP A 887 -43.28 5.02 -18.09
CA TRP A 887 -41.91 5.10 -17.57
C TRP A 887 -41.84 5.49 -16.08
N LEU A 888 -42.65 6.48 -15.67
CA LEU A 888 -42.63 7.00 -14.30
C LEU A 888 -43.27 6.03 -13.31
N ARG A 889 -44.29 5.28 -13.72
CA ARG A 889 -44.88 4.19 -12.91
C ARG A 889 -43.87 3.06 -12.70
N ASP A 890 -43.17 2.68 -13.77
CA ASP A 890 -42.14 1.64 -13.74
C ASP A 890 -40.97 2.02 -12.82
N MET A 891 -40.61 3.31 -12.71
CA MET A 891 -39.65 3.78 -11.70
C MET A 891 -40.24 3.79 -10.29
N ASN A 892 -41.45 4.32 -10.14
CA ASN A 892 -42.13 4.52 -8.86
C ASN A 892 -42.29 3.23 -8.05
N GLN A 893 -42.52 2.09 -8.71
CA GLN A 893 -42.76 0.82 -8.01
C GLN A 893 -41.63 0.42 -7.03
N TYR A 894 -40.38 0.80 -7.31
CA TYR A 894 -39.24 0.45 -6.47
C TYR A 894 -39.12 1.31 -5.21
N LEU A 895 -39.66 2.55 -5.20
CA LEU A 895 -39.65 3.40 -4.00
C LEU A 895 -40.51 2.85 -2.85
N TYR A 896 -41.41 1.91 -3.15
CA TYR A 896 -42.25 1.24 -2.16
C TYR A 896 -41.65 -0.08 -1.66
N LEU A 897 -40.43 -0.42 -2.08
CA LEU A 897 -39.66 -1.49 -1.45
C LEU A 897 -38.92 -0.92 -0.24
N ASP A 898 -39.00 -1.65 0.88
CA ASP A 898 -38.29 -1.29 2.11
C ASP A 898 -36.78 -1.14 1.88
N GLY A 899 -36.22 -0.03 2.36
CA GLY A 899 -34.80 0.28 2.21
C GLY A 899 -34.38 0.85 0.86
N VAL A 900 -35.30 1.21 -0.04
CA VAL A 900 -34.97 1.96 -1.28
C VAL A 900 -35.16 3.47 -1.05
N GLY A 901 -34.10 4.25 -1.31
CA GLY A 901 -34.08 5.70 -1.12
C GLY A 901 -34.22 6.52 -2.41
N ALA A 902 -33.72 6.01 -3.53
CA ALA A 902 -33.85 6.68 -4.83
C ALA A 902 -33.81 5.70 -6.01
N VAL A 903 -34.38 6.13 -7.15
CA VAL A 903 -34.49 5.35 -8.38
C VAL A 903 -34.04 6.18 -9.58
N GLY A 904 -33.18 5.62 -10.43
CA GLY A 904 -32.71 6.22 -11.69
C GLY A 904 -33.20 5.49 -12.94
N ALA A 905 -33.23 6.19 -14.08
CA ALA A 905 -33.56 5.66 -15.40
C ALA A 905 -32.32 5.43 -16.28
N THR A 906 -32.43 4.55 -17.28
CA THR A 906 -31.38 4.36 -18.28
C THR A 906 -31.52 5.44 -19.36
N LEU A 907 -30.45 6.17 -19.62
CA LEU A 907 -30.43 7.28 -20.58
C LEU A 907 -29.59 6.94 -21.80
N TYR A 908 -30.11 7.30 -22.97
CA TYR A 908 -29.44 7.18 -24.26
C TYR A 908 -29.22 8.56 -24.87
N TYR A 909 -28.14 8.69 -25.64
CA TYR A 909 -28.00 9.79 -26.59
C TYR A 909 -29.04 9.67 -27.71
N PRO A 910 -29.39 10.77 -28.41
CA PRO A 910 -30.31 10.74 -29.55
C PRO A 910 -29.89 9.79 -30.68
N ASN A 911 -28.58 9.52 -30.80
CA ASN A 911 -28.03 8.55 -31.75
C ASN A 911 -28.18 7.08 -31.32
N GLY A 912 -28.85 6.80 -30.19
CA GLY A 912 -29.08 5.46 -29.65
C GLY A 912 -27.92 4.86 -28.86
N LYS A 913 -26.80 5.57 -28.69
CA LYS A 913 -25.69 5.12 -27.84
C LYS A 913 -26.08 5.24 -26.36
N LEU A 914 -25.74 4.23 -25.57
CA LEU A 914 -25.93 4.28 -24.12
C LEU A 914 -25.10 5.42 -23.51
N GLN A 915 -25.75 6.28 -22.73
CA GLN A 915 -25.13 7.40 -22.02
C GLN A 915 -25.00 7.10 -20.53
N HIS A 916 -26.10 6.65 -19.91
CA HIS A 916 -26.15 6.44 -18.46
C HIS A 916 -26.97 5.19 -18.11
N ASN A 917 -26.42 4.34 -17.27
CA ASN A 917 -27.10 3.18 -16.70
C ASN A 917 -26.72 3.03 -15.22
N GLY A 918 -26.68 4.13 -14.48
CA GLY A 918 -26.16 4.21 -13.12
C GLY A 918 -24.72 4.74 -13.09
N ILE A 919 -24.24 5.03 -11.89
CA ILE A 919 -22.92 5.59 -11.63
C ILE A 919 -22.16 4.63 -10.71
N GLU A 920 -20.91 4.33 -11.07
CA GLU A 920 -19.96 3.67 -10.17
C GLU A 920 -19.07 4.70 -9.45
N THR A 921 -18.53 4.33 -8.29
CA THR A 921 -17.65 5.22 -7.50
C THR A 921 -16.31 4.58 -7.15
N ASN A 922 -15.26 5.39 -7.05
CA ASN A 922 -13.93 4.94 -6.66
C ASN A 922 -13.10 6.09 -6.10
N ARG A 923 -12.27 5.81 -5.09
CA ARG A 923 -11.41 6.82 -4.45
C ARG A 923 -10.49 7.60 -5.42
N GLN A 924 -9.97 6.95 -6.48
CA GLN A 924 -9.02 7.57 -7.40
C GLN A 924 -9.73 8.55 -8.36
N TRP A 925 -10.78 8.11 -9.03
CA TRP A 925 -11.48 8.86 -10.08
C TRP A 925 -12.86 9.41 -9.65
N VAL A 926 -13.23 9.26 -8.38
CA VAL A 926 -14.47 9.72 -7.73
C VAL A 926 -15.72 8.99 -8.22
N ALA A 927 -16.20 9.32 -9.42
CA ALA A 927 -17.44 8.80 -9.97
C ALA A 927 -17.39 8.69 -11.50
N ARG A 928 -18.04 7.69 -12.08
CA ARG A 928 -18.08 7.44 -13.52
C ARG A 928 -19.44 6.89 -13.93
N ASN A 929 -19.98 7.44 -15.02
CA ASN A 929 -21.19 6.93 -15.64
C ASN A 929 -20.95 5.54 -16.24
N ILE A 930 -21.85 4.60 -15.92
CA ILE A 930 -21.89 3.28 -16.54
C ILE A 930 -22.53 3.44 -17.93
N ALA A 931 -21.68 3.55 -18.96
CA ALA A 931 -22.09 3.75 -20.35
C ALA A 931 -21.93 2.49 -21.22
N GLU A 932 -21.98 1.30 -20.61
CA GLU A 932 -21.86 0.01 -21.29
C GLU A 932 -22.76 -1.07 -20.68
N TRP A 933 -22.93 -2.18 -21.41
CA TRP A 933 -23.72 -3.33 -20.95
C TRP A 933 -22.87 -4.46 -20.36
N GLY A 934 -21.55 -4.43 -20.58
CA GLY A 934 -20.63 -5.52 -20.28
C GLY A 934 -20.70 -6.69 -21.27
N ALA A 935 -19.69 -7.56 -21.25
CA ALA A 935 -19.67 -8.78 -22.07
C ALA A 935 -20.84 -9.71 -21.66
N LYS A 936 -21.67 -10.13 -22.63
CA LYS A 936 -22.94 -10.87 -22.43
C LYS A 936 -24.08 -10.06 -21.78
N ASN A 937 -23.99 -8.72 -21.79
CA ASN A 937 -25.02 -7.80 -21.30
C ASN A 937 -25.47 -7.97 -19.82
N PRO A 938 -24.58 -8.27 -18.86
CA PRO A 938 -24.96 -8.44 -17.45
C PRO A 938 -25.54 -7.18 -16.78
N LEU A 939 -25.33 -5.99 -17.38
CA LEU A 939 -25.85 -4.73 -16.83
C LEU A 939 -27.21 -4.34 -17.41
N ARG A 940 -27.85 -5.23 -18.20
CA ARG A 940 -29.20 -5.05 -18.77
C ARG A 940 -30.33 -5.54 -17.84
N ILE A 941 -30.07 -5.58 -16.54
CA ILE A 941 -31.02 -5.93 -15.49
C ILE A 941 -31.16 -4.77 -14.50
N THR A 942 -32.37 -4.60 -13.96
CA THR A 942 -32.59 -3.69 -12.84
C THR A 942 -31.72 -4.12 -11.66
N ARG A 943 -31.04 -3.15 -11.06
CA ARG A 943 -30.01 -3.44 -10.05
C ARG A 943 -29.77 -2.30 -9.10
N ASN A 944 -29.16 -2.63 -7.96
CA ASN A 944 -28.58 -1.63 -7.08
C ASN A 944 -27.36 -0.97 -7.75
N VAL A 945 -27.14 0.32 -7.49
CA VAL A 945 -26.01 1.12 -8.02
C VAL A 945 -25.47 2.06 -6.96
N SER A 946 -24.23 2.53 -7.13
CA SER A 946 -23.61 3.46 -6.16
C SER A 946 -24.30 4.82 -6.17
N ALA A 947 -24.70 5.31 -7.36
CA ALA A 947 -25.53 6.49 -7.52
C ALA A 947 -26.34 6.43 -8.83
N ALA A 948 -27.38 7.26 -8.90
CA ALA A 948 -28.15 7.56 -10.11
C ALA A 948 -27.90 9.03 -10.50
N THR A 949 -28.02 9.34 -11.79
CA THR A 949 -27.78 10.71 -12.26
C THR A 949 -28.94 11.65 -11.98
N GLY A 950 -28.63 12.91 -11.67
CA GLY A 950 -29.60 13.99 -11.50
C GLY A 950 -30.39 14.34 -12.77
N ALA A 951 -29.96 13.85 -13.94
CA ALA A 951 -30.74 14.02 -15.17
C ALA A 951 -32.11 13.33 -15.10
N CYS A 952 -32.24 12.23 -14.33
CA CYS A 952 -33.52 11.61 -14.01
C CYS A 952 -33.40 10.79 -12.72
N LEU A 953 -33.78 11.40 -11.58
CA LEU A 953 -33.67 10.81 -10.24
C LEU A 953 -34.98 10.99 -9.46
N LEU A 954 -35.62 9.88 -9.13
CA LEU A 954 -36.86 9.82 -8.35
C LEU A 954 -36.55 9.46 -6.89
N THR A 955 -37.07 10.22 -5.92
CA THR A 955 -36.89 9.96 -4.48
C THR A 955 -38.12 10.39 -3.68
N LYS A 956 -38.21 9.94 -2.41
CA LYS A 956 -39.22 10.43 -1.47
C LYS A 956 -38.76 11.76 -0.89
N ARG A 957 -39.70 12.71 -0.72
CA ARG A 957 -39.43 13.97 -0.02
C ARG A 957 -38.88 13.72 1.39
N SER A 958 -39.44 12.76 2.12
CA SER A 958 -38.95 12.39 3.45
C SER A 958 -37.49 11.93 3.45
N VAL A 959 -37.03 11.23 2.41
CA VAL A 959 -35.62 10.83 2.26
C VAL A 959 -34.75 12.05 1.99
N TRP A 960 -35.19 12.95 1.11
CA TRP A 960 -34.48 14.20 0.83
C TRP A 960 -34.32 15.09 2.07
N GLU A 961 -35.40 15.21 2.87
CA GLU A 961 -35.40 15.94 4.15
C GLU A 961 -34.49 15.26 5.19
N GLN A 962 -34.48 13.93 5.22
CA GLN A 962 -33.62 13.16 6.13
C GLN A 962 -32.12 13.31 5.82
N VAL A 963 -31.73 13.35 4.54
CA VAL A 963 -30.30 13.41 4.16
C VAL A 963 -29.72 14.82 4.16
N GLY A 964 -30.56 15.87 4.07
CA GLY A 964 -30.16 17.27 4.22
C GLY A 964 -29.90 18.03 2.93
N GLU A 965 -30.86 18.01 2.00
CA GLU A 965 -30.83 18.71 0.70
C GLU A 965 -29.65 18.31 -0.21
N PHE A 966 -29.53 18.91 -1.40
CA PHE A 966 -28.27 18.83 -2.16
C PHE A 966 -27.24 19.78 -1.55
N ASP A 967 -26.00 19.32 -1.36
CA ASP A 967 -24.92 20.16 -0.85
C ASP A 967 -24.49 21.19 -1.92
N GLU A 968 -24.80 22.46 -1.66
CA GLU A 968 -24.56 23.57 -2.58
C GLU A 968 -23.07 23.82 -2.90
N LYS A 969 -22.14 23.15 -2.20
CA LYS A 969 -20.72 23.16 -2.57
C LYS A 969 -20.44 22.40 -3.87
N PHE A 970 -21.31 21.46 -4.25
CA PHE A 970 -21.30 20.76 -5.54
C PHE A 970 -22.21 21.53 -6.51
N ALA A 971 -21.69 22.61 -7.07
CA ALA A 971 -22.47 23.53 -7.89
C ALA A 971 -22.71 22.99 -9.30
N VAL A 972 -21.77 22.20 -9.84
CA VAL A 972 -21.80 21.76 -11.24
C VAL A 972 -21.69 20.24 -11.38
N ALA A 973 -20.73 19.60 -10.74
CA ALA A 973 -20.49 18.16 -10.84
C ALA A 973 -20.70 17.46 -9.49
N TYR A 974 -20.95 16.14 -9.55
CA TYR A 974 -21.07 15.23 -8.41
C TYR A 974 -22.20 15.54 -7.41
N ASN A 975 -23.10 16.49 -7.67
CA ASN A 975 -24.24 16.82 -6.82
C ASN A 975 -25.18 15.61 -6.59
N ASP A 976 -25.53 14.93 -7.68
CA ASP A 976 -26.31 13.70 -7.71
C ASP A 976 -25.61 12.54 -7.01
N VAL A 977 -24.29 12.40 -7.23
CA VAL A 977 -23.46 11.41 -6.57
C VAL A 977 -23.40 11.66 -5.06
N ASP A 978 -23.14 12.88 -4.62
CA ASP A 978 -23.09 13.27 -3.21
C ASP A 978 -24.41 12.95 -2.50
N PHE A 979 -25.54 13.33 -3.10
CA PHE A 979 -26.87 13.00 -2.58
C PHE A 979 -27.10 11.49 -2.48
N CYS A 980 -26.79 10.73 -3.53
CA CYS A 980 -26.93 9.27 -3.50
C CYS A 980 -26.04 8.62 -2.44
N LEU A 981 -24.82 9.11 -2.24
CA LEU A 981 -23.94 8.63 -1.16
C LEU A 981 -24.49 9.01 0.22
N ALA A 982 -25.12 10.18 0.38
CA ALA A 982 -25.80 10.57 1.61
C ALA A 982 -27.02 9.68 1.92
N VAL A 983 -27.82 9.35 0.90
CA VAL A 983 -28.91 8.37 1.00
C VAL A 983 -28.35 7.01 1.44
N ARG A 984 -27.24 6.56 0.84
CA ARG A 984 -26.59 5.30 1.22
C ARG A 984 -26.02 5.29 2.62
N ARG A 985 -25.51 6.42 3.10
CA ARG A 985 -25.03 6.56 4.48
C ARG A 985 -26.14 6.38 5.52
N GLN A 986 -27.42 6.57 5.14
CA GLN A 986 -28.59 6.26 5.97
C GLN A 986 -29.02 4.78 5.90
N GLY A 987 -28.25 3.92 5.24
CA GLY A 987 -28.59 2.50 5.03
C GLY A 987 -29.61 2.25 3.92
N LEU A 988 -29.97 3.28 3.13
CA LEU A 988 -30.90 3.17 2.01
C LEU A 988 -30.15 2.84 0.71
N ARG A 989 -30.81 2.17 -0.23
CA ARG A 989 -30.22 1.74 -1.49
C ARG A 989 -30.73 2.56 -2.67
N ILE A 990 -29.90 2.65 -3.70
CA ILE A 990 -30.23 3.30 -4.97
C ILE A 990 -30.51 2.22 -6.00
N VAL A 991 -31.62 2.34 -6.73
CA VAL A 991 -32.03 1.37 -7.75
C VAL A 991 -31.91 2.00 -9.13
N GLN A 992 -31.26 1.31 -10.05
CA GLN A 992 -31.27 1.64 -11.47
C GLN A 992 -32.34 0.80 -12.17
N ALA A 993 -33.46 1.41 -12.54
CA ALA A 993 -34.56 0.75 -13.26
C ALA A 993 -34.20 0.60 -14.75
N THR A 994 -33.47 -0.46 -15.10
CA THR A 994 -32.89 -0.64 -16.45
C THR A 994 -33.94 -0.92 -17.53
N ASN A 995 -35.16 -1.29 -17.16
CA ASN A 995 -36.30 -1.37 -18.08
C ASN A 995 -36.89 0.00 -18.46
N VAL A 996 -36.51 1.08 -17.76
CA VAL A 996 -36.94 2.45 -18.04
C VAL A 996 -35.88 3.15 -18.90
N GLU A 997 -36.15 3.26 -20.20
CA GLU A 997 -35.23 3.83 -21.18
C GLU A 997 -35.73 5.22 -21.64
N LEU A 998 -34.92 6.27 -21.44
CA LEU A 998 -35.19 7.65 -21.86
C LEU A 998 -34.08 8.15 -22.80
N ILE A 999 -34.34 9.24 -23.53
CA ILE A 999 -33.32 9.95 -24.31
C ILE A 999 -32.91 11.20 -23.52
N HIS A 1000 -31.63 11.45 -23.38
CA HIS A 1000 -31.11 12.70 -22.80
C HIS A 1000 -30.21 13.33 -23.84
N HIS A 1001 -30.61 14.50 -24.33
CA HIS A 1001 -29.99 15.10 -25.50
C HIS A 1001 -28.62 15.71 -25.22
N GLU A 1002 -28.33 16.02 -23.94
CA GLU A 1002 -27.10 16.66 -23.48
C GLU A 1002 -26.75 17.87 -24.36
N HIS A 1003 -27.74 18.73 -24.61
CA HIS A 1003 -27.59 19.94 -25.43
C HIS A 1003 -26.68 20.92 -24.72
N PHE A 1004 -25.36 20.81 -24.90
CA PHE A 1004 -24.27 21.81 -24.78
C PHE A 1004 -24.48 23.08 -23.91
N THR A 1005 -25.30 23.04 -22.86
CA THR A 1005 -25.62 24.21 -22.03
C THR A 1005 -24.43 24.54 -21.13
N TYR A 1006 -23.53 23.58 -20.94
CA TYR A 1006 -22.14 23.82 -20.59
C TYR A 1006 -21.26 22.93 -21.47
N GLY A 1007 -20.85 23.43 -22.66
CA GLY A 1007 -20.03 22.68 -23.63
C GLY A 1007 -18.80 21.96 -23.06
N THR A 1008 -18.21 21.06 -23.87
CA THR A 1008 -17.11 20.12 -23.53
C THR A 1008 -16.14 20.66 -22.48
N ILE A 1009 -15.64 19.76 -21.62
CA ILE A 1009 -14.68 20.02 -20.52
C ILE A 1009 -13.30 20.43 -21.09
N ASP A 1010 -13.27 21.43 -21.97
CA ASP A 1010 -12.12 21.82 -22.77
C ASP A 1010 -11.56 23.19 -22.33
N ASN A 1011 -12.30 23.97 -21.53
CA ASN A 1011 -11.81 25.21 -20.92
C ASN A 1011 -11.15 24.94 -19.54
N PRO A 1012 -9.93 25.46 -19.28
CA PRO A 1012 -9.24 25.44 -17.98
C PRO A 1012 -10.11 25.70 -16.74
N GLU A 1013 -11.04 26.66 -16.78
CA GLU A 1013 -11.87 27.02 -15.62
C GLU A 1013 -12.81 25.88 -15.19
N LYS A 1014 -13.43 25.19 -16.16
CA LYS A 1014 -14.30 24.04 -15.90
C LYS A 1014 -13.51 22.84 -15.39
N LYS A 1015 -12.30 22.63 -15.91
CA LYS A 1015 -11.38 21.59 -15.39
C LYS A 1015 -10.98 21.88 -13.95
N ALA A 1016 -10.67 23.14 -13.63
CA ALA A 1016 -10.32 23.55 -12.28
C ALA A 1016 -11.50 23.37 -11.31
N LEU A 1017 -12.73 23.71 -11.73
CA LEU A 1017 -13.93 23.49 -10.92
C LEU A 1017 -14.22 22.00 -10.70
N LEU A 1018 -14.19 21.18 -11.76
CA LEU A 1018 -14.36 19.73 -11.66
C LEU A 1018 -13.30 19.12 -10.73
N GLN A 1019 -12.05 19.56 -10.82
CA GLN A 1019 -10.98 19.10 -9.93
C GLN A 1019 -11.22 19.53 -8.48
N LYS A 1020 -11.71 20.76 -8.25
CA LYS A 1020 -12.06 21.26 -6.92
C LYS A 1020 -13.17 20.42 -6.29
N GLU A 1021 -14.26 20.17 -7.02
CA GLU A 1021 -15.39 19.36 -6.55
C GLU A 1021 -14.99 17.88 -6.39
N ALA A 1022 -14.14 17.34 -7.26
CA ALA A 1022 -13.58 16.00 -7.08
C ALA A 1022 -12.72 15.89 -5.81
N ASN A 1023 -11.93 16.91 -5.48
CA ASN A 1023 -11.18 16.95 -4.23
C ASN A 1023 -12.12 17.00 -3.02
N LEU A 1024 -13.19 17.79 -3.10
CA LEU A 1024 -14.22 17.84 -2.05
C LEU A 1024 -14.92 16.48 -1.86
N MET A 1025 -15.24 15.76 -2.94
CA MET A 1025 -15.78 14.40 -2.84
C MET A 1025 -14.82 13.46 -2.12
N ARG A 1026 -13.51 13.51 -2.43
CA ARG A 1026 -12.50 12.68 -1.76
C ARG A 1026 -12.36 13.03 -0.28
N GLU A 1027 -12.40 14.31 0.06
CA GLU A 1027 -12.35 14.79 1.44
C GLU A 1027 -13.60 14.38 2.24
N LYS A 1028 -14.79 14.56 1.65
CA LYS A 1028 -16.09 14.29 2.30
C LYS A 1028 -16.37 12.80 2.47
N TRP A 1029 -16.10 11.99 1.45
CA TRP A 1029 -16.54 10.58 1.40
C TRP A 1029 -15.43 9.56 1.60
N GLY A 1030 -14.16 9.90 1.36
CA GLY A 1030 -13.01 9.04 1.66
C GLY A 1030 -13.17 7.60 1.16
N GLU A 1031 -13.19 6.64 2.10
CA GLU A 1031 -13.31 5.20 1.84
C GLU A 1031 -14.70 4.76 1.38
N PHE A 1032 -15.72 5.60 1.59
CA PHE A 1032 -17.08 5.34 1.12
C PHE A 1032 -17.19 5.44 -0.41
N LEU A 1033 -16.20 6.02 -1.09
CA LEU A 1033 -16.03 5.99 -2.56
C LEU A 1033 -15.50 4.63 -3.02
N THR A 1034 -16.27 3.57 -2.77
CA THR A 1034 -15.96 2.20 -3.17
C THR A 1034 -17.13 1.62 -3.94
N GLU A 1035 -16.85 1.03 -5.11
CA GLU A 1035 -17.87 0.39 -5.93
C GLU A 1035 -18.34 -0.91 -5.29
N ARG A 1036 -19.65 -1.01 -5.01
CA ARG A 1036 -20.23 -2.15 -4.31
C ARG A 1036 -21.12 -3.02 -5.15
N TYR A 1037 -21.83 -2.47 -6.13
CA TYR A 1037 -22.96 -3.13 -6.76
C TYR A 1037 -22.73 -3.52 -8.22
N MET A 1038 -21.60 -3.15 -8.82
CA MET A 1038 -21.28 -3.51 -10.20
C MET A 1038 -20.80 -4.96 -10.32
N PRO A 1039 -21.57 -5.88 -10.93
CA PRO A 1039 -21.06 -7.21 -11.25
C PRO A 1039 -20.07 -7.12 -12.42
N ARG A 1040 -18.97 -7.87 -12.35
CA ARG A 1040 -17.95 -7.92 -13.42
C ARG A 1040 -17.71 -9.37 -13.85
N TYR A 1041 -17.73 -9.58 -15.16
CA TYR A 1041 -17.51 -10.88 -15.79
C TYR A 1041 -16.18 -10.83 -16.53
N ASN A 1042 -15.15 -11.40 -15.94
CA ASN A 1042 -13.83 -11.44 -16.58
C ASN A 1042 -13.72 -12.74 -17.36
N VAL A 1043 -13.68 -12.63 -18.70
CA VAL A 1043 -13.45 -13.77 -19.59
C VAL A 1043 -11.95 -13.91 -19.81
N GLN A 1044 -11.33 -14.95 -19.26
CA GLN A 1044 -10.01 -15.36 -19.71
C GLN A 1044 -10.17 -16.15 -21.01
N VAL A 1045 -10.15 -15.48 -22.16
CA VAL A 1045 -10.15 -16.18 -23.46
C VAL A 1045 -8.75 -16.75 -23.70
N GLN A 1046 -8.44 -17.91 -23.15
CA GLN A 1046 -7.65 -18.86 -23.94
C GLN A 1046 -8.64 -19.50 -24.92
N LYS A 1047 -8.31 -19.50 -26.22
CA LYS A 1047 -9.15 -20.14 -27.24
C LYS A 1047 -9.24 -21.64 -26.98
N THR A 1048 -10.16 -22.08 -26.13
CA THR A 1048 -10.43 -23.50 -25.94
C THR A 1048 -11.09 -24.03 -27.21
N ARG A 1049 -10.36 -24.83 -28.00
CA ARG A 1049 -10.96 -25.67 -29.03
C ARG A 1049 -11.89 -26.64 -28.32
N ILE A 1050 -13.20 -26.44 -28.50
CA ILE A 1050 -14.21 -27.43 -28.14
C ILE A 1050 -13.90 -28.70 -28.96
N LEU A 1051 -13.33 -29.72 -28.32
CA LEU A 1051 -13.32 -31.07 -28.86
C LEU A 1051 -14.72 -31.64 -28.66
N ARG A 1052 -15.53 -31.63 -29.73
CA ARG A 1052 -16.70 -32.51 -29.80
C ARG A 1052 -16.19 -33.95 -29.82
N VAL A 1053 -16.35 -34.66 -28.70
CA VAL A 1053 -16.11 -36.10 -28.64
C VAL A 1053 -17.42 -36.78 -29.02
N GLY A 1054 -17.45 -37.33 -30.23
CA GLY A 1054 -18.23 -38.52 -30.60
C GLY A 1054 -19.69 -38.33 -31.01
N GLU A 1055 -19.93 -38.35 -32.32
CA GLU A 1055 -20.83 -39.38 -32.87
C GLU A 1055 -20.04 -40.14 -33.94
N LYS A 1056 -19.78 -41.43 -33.66
CA LYS A 1056 -19.38 -42.41 -34.66
C LYS A 1056 -20.65 -43.17 -35.06
N SER A 1057 -21.19 -42.85 -36.23
CA SER A 1057 -21.59 -43.79 -37.28
C SER A 1057 -21.92 -43.00 -38.54
#